data_AF-A0A934RQR7-F1
#
_entry.id   AF-A0A934RQR7-F1
#
_cell.length_a   1.000
_cell.length_b   1.000
_cell.length_c   1.000
_cell.angle_alpha   90.00
_cell.angle_beta   90.00
_cell.angle_gamma   90.00
#
_symmetry.space_group_name_H-M   'P 1'
#
loop_
_entity.id
_entity.type
_entity.pdbx_description
1 polymer ?
#
loop_
_entity_poly.entity_id
_entity_poly.type
_entity_poly.pdbx_seq_one_letter_code
_entity_poly.pdbx_strand_id
1 'polypeptide(L)'
;MPRLFLALFTCLLLPLPAVPLRVVTFNIGANRDQNGDITESLNEPGSEDYEAVRAILARIDADVVCLQELANADISGGTNGGTTSDVHALAGELGLPHVLIPTNSGVFDFTLRNAILSRHPFETTDEIGSSDYLADIGAVGEDSSRAKDVTRVIPAAVIAVPGAAEPVTVLTLHAKSSTGLDDRFRRAVELARVRDYFQRHGLNEDDNLIVTGDFNLSGSSTTFTNEPAGLPSTWNRGTDLPLPLSYSNDPDFYFPAPQNLVALDARALNGEADTFMLGGAVLDFLLPSPALTTLGAEIYRSSLDTSNAQGLPKSGTPLPTETSSTASDHWAVFADFTLADAIPPATSYPLTAEAPAVSEDFADFAGQQAPPPWQSSGATWQGYFADDTAAGGYAHEEAVAFVPGEEAIVFSATFDNLTGAAISALEIGYLARQLGARSPGTTDQLQVTWSLEEGEPHNLSELTFLAGPEETLPRSETLVTTVAVEIPAGASFTLTFTATRGPDQGGEVSSAVFFNEVHYDNAGADNGEFIEVVVAPGFEAAGGDLQEVEVVFYNGSESQRRPYRTVALRDFESFAQPGESNGYRIYSHFPSDIQNGSPDGLALLVAGQVRQFLSYEGSFVALEGPAAGMASQEIAVAQDDPPPVGFGALGLTGSGADESSLSWTRFGEDVSHSPGAANAGQSFTGATPLPAQAFSLDDLQVRPVETTDRDGDGLPDEVELALGLDPGQSDSDGDGISDGEEDSDGDGQSNGAEVLIVGTDPGDANARFVAVLRRNPQQANQGELVFPTLAGRTYELLAGDEPWALESTSSLPGTGEEARLNIPWDEKGRFFAIRVHLEEGMSPSGN
;
A
#
# COMPACT_ATOMS: atom_id res chain seq x y z
N MET A 1 16.25 -17.99 -34.61
CA MET A 1 16.60 -16.95 -35.62
C MET A 1 15.32 -16.19 -35.94
N PRO A 2 15.33 -14.84 -35.97
CA PRO A 2 16.17 -13.90 -35.20
C PRO A 2 15.33 -12.79 -34.48
N ARG A 3 15.61 -12.42 -33.22
CA ARG A 3 16.49 -11.35 -32.66
C ARG A 3 15.95 -9.90 -32.79
N LEU A 4 15.85 -9.19 -31.66
CA LEU A 4 16.55 -7.91 -31.35
C LEU A 4 16.39 -7.59 -29.84
N PHE A 5 17.41 -7.90 -29.03
CA PHE A 5 18.30 -6.97 -28.32
C PHE A 5 17.69 -6.30 -27.07
N LEU A 6 17.70 -7.05 -25.96
CA LEU A 6 17.80 -6.47 -24.62
C LEU A 6 19.27 -6.07 -24.43
N ALA A 7 19.55 -4.77 -24.35
CA ALA A 7 20.87 -4.27 -24.01
C ALA A 7 21.11 -4.58 -22.52
N LEU A 8 21.78 -5.70 -22.25
CA LEU A 8 22.37 -5.99 -20.96
C LEU A 8 23.45 -4.92 -20.69
N PHE A 9 23.16 -3.97 -19.81
CA PHE A 9 24.22 -3.22 -19.14
C PHE A 9 24.97 -4.18 -18.22
N THR A 10 26.06 -4.77 -18.73
CA THR A 10 27.16 -5.19 -17.85
C THR A 10 27.89 -3.94 -17.36
N CYS A 11 27.24 -3.18 -16.48
CA CYS A 11 28.00 -2.58 -15.40
C CYS A 11 28.59 -3.75 -14.60
N LEU A 12 29.86 -3.67 -14.21
CA LEU A 12 30.35 -4.56 -13.16
C LEU A 12 29.38 -4.37 -11.98
N LEU A 13 28.50 -5.35 -11.76
CA LEU A 13 27.78 -5.51 -10.51
C LEU A 13 28.87 -5.65 -9.45
N LEU A 14 29.25 -4.53 -8.85
CA LEU A 14 29.71 -4.58 -7.47
C LEU A 14 28.63 -5.38 -6.73
N PRO A 15 29.00 -6.40 -5.94
CA PRO A 15 28.00 -7.13 -5.17
C PRO A 15 27.20 -6.08 -4.41
N LEU A 16 25.86 -6.14 -4.55
CA LEU A 16 24.98 -5.30 -3.77
C LEU A 16 25.45 -5.38 -2.32
N PRO A 17 25.54 -4.25 -1.59
CA PRO A 17 25.66 -4.32 -0.14
C PRO A 17 24.56 -5.27 0.36
N ALA A 18 24.87 -6.05 1.40
CA ALA A 18 24.02 -7.15 1.84
C ALA A 18 23.75 -6.96 3.32
N VAL A 19 22.49 -7.02 3.74
CA VAL A 19 22.10 -6.73 5.11
C VAL A 19 22.28 -8.00 5.93
N PRO A 20 23.18 -8.00 6.94
CA PRO A 20 23.44 -9.19 7.72
C PRO A 20 22.23 -9.50 8.62
N LEU A 21 21.92 -10.79 8.73
CA LEU A 21 20.92 -11.32 9.64
C LEU A 21 21.48 -12.56 10.31
N ARG A 22 21.47 -12.60 11.64
CA ARG A 22 21.79 -13.81 12.41
C ARG A 22 20.54 -14.39 13.07
N VAL A 23 20.30 -15.68 12.83
CA VAL A 23 19.20 -16.42 13.44
C VAL A 23 19.76 -17.59 14.26
N VAL A 24 19.26 -17.78 15.47
CA VAL A 24 19.54 -18.94 16.33
C VAL A 24 18.27 -19.68 16.69
N THR A 25 18.33 -21.01 16.72
CA THR A 25 17.33 -21.86 17.36
C THR A 25 17.93 -22.60 18.53
N PHE A 26 17.16 -22.71 19.60
CA PHE A 26 17.61 -23.37 20.82
C PHE A 26 16.42 -23.99 21.56
N ASN A 27 16.38 -25.31 21.58
CA ASN A 27 15.59 -26.04 22.56
C ASN A 27 16.29 -25.86 23.92
N ILE A 28 15.60 -25.24 24.88
CA ILE A 28 16.15 -24.95 26.21
C ILE A 28 15.63 -25.89 27.30
N GLY A 29 14.96 -26.97 26.89
CA GLY A 29 14.44 -28.02 27.77
C GLY A 29 15.54 -28.89 28.37
N ALA A 30 15.13 -29.70 29.35
CA ALA A 30 15.90 -30.70 30.09
C ALA A 30 17.21 -30.20 30.73
N ASN A 31 17.19 -28.96 31.23
CA ASN A 31 18.26 -28.33 32.00
C ASN A 31 18.24 -28.74 33.49
N ARG A 32 19.10 -28.17 34.36
CA ARG A 32 19.29 -28.65 35.74
C ARG A 32 18.94 -27.59 36.77
N ASP A 33 17.93 -27.87 37.59
CA ASP A 33 17.63 -27.01 38.73
C ASP A 33 18.81 -26.91 39.73
N GLN A 34 18.70 -26.01 40.70
CA GLN A 34 19.69 -25.82 41.77
C GLN A 34 20.04 -27.08 42.59
N ASN A 35 19.24 -28.16 42.48
CA ASN A 35 19.48 -29.45 43.12
C ASN A 35 20.11 -30.48 42.17
N GLY A 36 20.24 -30.15 40.87
CA GLY A 36 20.75 -31.00 39.81
C GLY A 36 19.71 -31.89 39.14
N ASP A 37 18.42 -31.69 39.42
CA ASP A 37 17.30 -32.44 38.82
C ASP A 37 16.93 -31.85 37.44
N ILE A 38 16.53 -32.72 36.51
CA ILE A 38 16.20 -32.30 35.13
C ILE A 38 14.85 -31.57 35.11
N THR A 39 14.80 -30.38 34.48
CA THR A 39 13.59 -29.57 34.31
C THR A 39 13.39 -29.08 32.88
N GLU A 40 12.14 -28.81 32.50
CA GLU A 40 11.77 -28.29 31.17
C GLU A 40 11.42 -26.78 31.24
N SER A 41 12.18 -26.00 32.03
CA SER A 41 11.87 -24.60 32.35
C SER A 41 13.13 -23.75 32.26
N LEU A 42 13.03 -22.53 31.72
CA LEU A 42 14.12 -21.55 31.73
C LEU A 42 14.56 -21.18 33.16
N ASN A 43 13.64 -21.25 34.11
CA ASN A 43 13.79 -20.81 35.50
C ASN A 43 13.94 -19.28 35.63
N GLU A 44 13.89 -18.78 36.87
CA GLU A 44 13.90 -17.34 37.15
C GLU A 44 15.27 -16.68 36.87
N PRO A 45 15.30 -15.37 36.53
CA PRO A 45 16.53 -14.61 36.38
C PRO A 45 17.50 -14.77 37.55
N GLY A 46 18.75 -15.08 37.24
CA GLY A 46 19.80 -15.38 38.23
C GLY A 46 19.93 -16.85 38.64
N SER A 47 19.03 -17.73 38.21
CA SER A 47 19.22 -19.19 38.31
C SER A 47 20.35 -19.67 37.38
N GLU A 48 20.92 -20.85 37.67
CA GLU A 48 22.06 -21.37 36.89
C GLU A 48 21.69 -21.61 35.42
N ASP A 49 20.50 -22.16 35.17
CA ASP A 49 19.99 -22.42 33.83
C ASP A 49 19.71 -21.14 33.05
N TYR A 50 18.99 -20.19 33.67
CA TYR A 50 18.70 -18.89 33.06
C TYR A 50 19.99 -18.18 32.66
N GLU A 51 20.97 -18.12 33.56
CA GLU A 51 22.25 -17.47 33.28
C GLU A 51 23.05 -18.19 32.20
N ALA A 52 22.95 -19.53 32.13
CA ALA A 52 23.61 -20.31 31.09
C ALA A 52 22.99 -20.08 29.71
N VAL A 53 21.64 -20.15 29.61
CA VAL A 53 20.91 -19.83 28.37
C VAL A 53 21.19 -18.39 27.94
N ARG A 54 21.06 -17.42 28.85
CA ARG A 54 21.34 -16.01 28.59
C ARG A 54 22.78 -15.80 28.11
N ALA A 55 23.77 -16.42 28.76
CA ALA A 55 25.17 -16.28 28.38
C ALA A 55 25.45 -16.86 26.98
N ILE A 56 24.85 -18.00 26.63
CA ILE A 56 24.96 -18.61 25.29
C ILE A 56 24.36 -17.67 24.24
N LEU A 57 23.14 -17.20 24.45
CA LEU A 57 22.47 -16.31 23.50
C LEU A 57 23.19 -14.96 23.37
N ALA A 58 23.71 -14.39 24.46
CA ALA A 58 24.53 -13.18 24.43
C ALA A 58 25.88 -13.39 23.72
N ARG A 59 26.43 -14.60 23.79
CA ARG A 59 27.67 -14.98 23.11
C ARG A 59 27.44 -15.15 21.60
N ILE A 60 26.31 -15.73 21.20
CA ILE A 60 25.89 -15.86 19.80
C ILE A 60 25.47 -14.50 19.23
N ASP A 61 24.80 -13.67 20.01
CA ASP A 61 24.40 -12.30 19.66
C ASP A 61 23.56 -12.23 18.37
N ALA A 62 22.51 -13.08 18.32
CA ALA A 62 21.61 -13.17 17.18
C ALA A 62 20.62 -12.00 17.10
N ASP A 63 20.19 -11.67 15.89
CA ASP A 63 19.11 -10.71 15.64
C ASP A 63 17.73 -11.35 15.88
N VAL A 64 17.61 -12.65 15.62
CA VAL A 64 16.39 -13.44 15.87
C VAL A 64 16.74 -14.70 16.66
N VAL A 65 16.04 -14.90 17.78
CA VAL A 65 16.18 -16.07 18.66
C VAL A 65 14.88 -16.85 18.67
N CYS A 66 14.95 -18.12 18.29
CA CYS A 66 13.84 -19.06 18.31
C CYS A 66 14.02 -20.06 19.45
N LEU A 67 13.10 -20.09 20.40
CA LEU A 67 13.17 -20.95 21.58
C LEU A 67 12.10 -22.04 21.53
N GLN A 68 12.45 -23.22 22.02
CA GLN A 68 11.53 -24.34 22.25
C GLN A 68 11.62 -24.80 23.71
N GLU A 69 10.60 -25.53 24.17
CA GLU A 69 10.50 -26.06 25.55
C GLU A 69 10.37 -25.00 26.64
N LEU A 70 9.66 -23.92 26.33
CA LEU A 70 9.26 -22.94 27.34
C LEU A 70 8.10 -23.46 28.17
N ALA A 71 8.30 -23.67 29.47
CA ALA A 71 7.23 -24.03 30.37
C ALA A 71 6.27 -22.86 30.59
N ASN A 72 5.03 -23.17 31.00
CA ASN A 72 4.06 -22.15 31.40
C ASN A 72 4.60 -21.19 32.50
N ALA A 73 5.50 -21.66 33.37
CA ALA A 73 6.12 -20.84 34.40
C ALA A 73 7.01 -19.73 33.80
N ASP A 74 7.69 -20.00 32.69
CA ASP A 74 8.59 -19.04 32.04
C ASP A 74 7.81 -17.88 31.36
N ILE A 75 6.50 -18.09 31.14
CA ILE A 75 5.60 -17.20 30.38
C ILE A 75 4.64 -16.45 31.31
N SER A 76 4.23 -17.06 32.42
CA SER A 76 3.31 -16.46 33.38
C SER A 76 4.09 -15.77 34.50
N GLY A 77 4.30 -14.45 34.37
CA GLY A 77 4.90 -13.50 35.35
C GLY A 77 5.62 -14.16 36.54
N GLY A 78 6.97 -14.15 36.49
CA GLY A 78 7.87 -15.09 37.16
C GLY A 78 7.47 -15.54 38.57
N THR A 79 7.91 -16.74 38.93
CA THR A 79 7.59 -17.53 40.15
C THR A 79 7.63 -16.79 41.50
N ASN A 80 8.17 -15.57 41.55
CA ASN A 80 8.29 -14.69 42.72
C ASN A 80 7.37 -13.46 42.74
N GLY A 81 6.35 -13.38 41.87
CA GLY A 81 5.39 -12.25 41.86
C GLY A 81 5.93 -10.99 41.17
N GLY A 82 6.86 -11.16 40.23
CA GLY A 82 7.27 -10.10 39.30
C GLY A 82 6.18 -9.82 38.26
N THR A 83 6.16 -8.60 37.71
CA THR A 83 5.19 -8.20 36.67
C THR A 83 5.58 -8.64 35.25
N THR A 84 6.77 -9.22 35.08
CA THR A 84 7.37 -9.60 33.79
C THR A 84 7.70 -11.10 33.82
N SER A 85 7.46 -11.81 32.72
CA SER A 85 7.80 -13.24 32.61
C SER A 85 9.31 -13.44 32.42
N ASP A 86 9.81 -14.63 32.72
CA ASP A 86 11.25 -14.95 32.62
C ASP A 86 11.75 -14.82 31.18
N VAL A 87 10.94 -15.22 30.18
CA VAL A 87 11.25 -15.00 28.76
C VAL A 87 11.35 -13.52 28.39
N HIS A 88 10.47 -12.67 28.93
CA HIS A 88 10.52 -11.23 28.66
C HIS A 88 11.69 -10.55 29.38
N ALA A 89 12.09 -11.06 30.55
CA ALA A 89 13.33 -10.63 31.21
C ALA A 89 14.55 -10.98 30.36
N LEU A 90 14.62 -12.22 29.86
CA LEU A 90 15.69 -12.70 28.98
C LEU A 90 15.78 -11.84 27.71
N ALA A 91 14.63 -11.58 27.07
CA ALA A 91 14.51 -10.73 25.90
C ALA A 91 15.07 -9.32 26.15
N GLY A 92 14.69 -8.71 27.28
CA GLY A 92 15.15 -7.38 27.68
C GLY A 92 16.65 -7.31 27.94
N GLU A 93 17.23 -8.33 28.56
CA GLU A 93 18.67 -8.43 28.83
C GLU A 93 19.51 -8.65 27.57
N LEU A 94 18.94 -9.29 26.54
CA LEU A 94 19.58 -9.54 25.25
C LEU A 94 19.32 -8.43 24.20
N GLY A 95 18.50 -7.43 24.53
CA GLY A 95 18.14 -6.36 23.59
C GLY A 95 17.25 -6.83 22.44
N LEU A 96 16.33 -7.76 22.72
CA LEU A 96 15.38 -8.34 21.77
C LEU A 96 13.95 -7.90 22.16
N PRO A 97 13.54 -6.64 21.91
CA PRO A 97 12.31 -6.09 22.48
C PRO A 97 11.02 -6.67 21.87
N HIS A 98 11.10 -7.38 20.74
CA HIS A 98 9.95 -7.96 20.05
C HIS A 98 9.83 -9.44 20.38
N VAL A 99 8.80 -9.83 21.12
CA VAL A 99 8.61 -11.18 21.63
C VAL A 99 7.26 -11.73 21.18
N LEU A 100 7.28 -12.86 20.47
CA LEU A 100 6.10 -13.61 20.04
C LEU A 100 6.09 -14.95 20.76
N ILE A 101 5.08 -15.16 21.59
CA ILE A 101 4.79 -16.42 22.27
C ILE A 101 3.34 -16.78 21.94
N PRO A 102 3.04 -17.95 21.37
CA PRO A 102 1.68 -18.35 21.08
C PRO A 102 0.77 -18.30 22.31
N THR A 103 -0.39 -17.69 22.15
CA THR A 103 -1.38 -17.48 23.21
C THR A 103 -1.97 -18.80 23.73
N ASN A 104 -2.08 -19.81 22.86
CA ASN A 104 -2.65 -21.11 23.18
C ASN A 104 -1.57 -22.19 23.31
N SER A 105 -1.77 -23.09 24.28
CA SER A 105 -1.12 -24.41 24.22
C SER A 105 -1.72 -25.20 23.09
N GLY A 106 -0.90 -25.94 22.35
CA GLY A 106 -1.43 -26.87 21.35
C GLY A 106 -2.41 -27.88 21.97
N VAL A 107 -3.12 -28.62 21.13
CA VAL A 107 -4.24 -29.48 21.56
C VAL A 107 -3.76 -30.70 22.37
N PHE A 108 -2.47 -31.04 22.31
CA PHE A 108 -1.90 -32.22 22.96
C PHE A 108 -0.72 -31.95 23.91
N ASP A 109 -0.21 -30.72 23.97
CA ASP A 109 0.77 -30.30 24.96
C ASP A 109 0.34 -28.95 25.55
N PHE A 110 -0.05 -28.99 26.81
CA PHE A 110 -0.51 -27.82 27.55
C PHE A 110 0.59 -27.14 28.37
N THR A 111 1.78 -27.72 28.35
CA THR A 111 2.87 -27.42 29.29
C THR A 111 4.00 -26.65 28.65
N LEU A 112 4.29 -26.89 27.36
CA LEU A 112 5.42 -26.29 26.65
C LEU A 112 4.97 -25.35 25.53
N ARG A 113 5.80 -24.36 25.19
CA ARG A 113 5.63 -23.41 24.09
C ARG A 113 6.91 -23.22 23.29
N ASN A 114 6.71 -22.65 22.10
CA ASN A 114 7.76 -22.07 21.28
C ASN A 114 7.71 -20.55 21.39
N ALA A 115 8.81 -19.86 21.09
CA ALA A 115 8.82 -18.39 21.02
C ALA A 115 9.79 -17.88 19.95
N ILE A 116 9.47 -16.72 19.39
CA ILE A 116 10.37 -15.94 18.53
C ILE A 116 10.65 -14.62 19.26
N LEU A 117 11.92 -14.31 19.45
CA LEU A 117 12.41 -13.05 20.00
C LEU A 117 13.24 -12.36 18.92
N SER A 118 13.03 -11.07 18.70
CA SER A 118 13.74 -10.32 17.67
C SER A 118 14.22 -8.95 18.15
N ARG A 119 15.39 -8.57 17.64
CA ARG A 119 15.94 -7.22 17.69
C ARG A 119 15.13 -6.25 16.83
N HIS A 120 14.42 -6.77 15.83
CA HIS A 120 13.72 -6.03 14.79
C HIS A 120 12.20 -6.21 14.92
N PRO A 121 11.40 -5.22 14.50
CA PRO A 121 9.96 -5.25 14.67
C PRO A 121 9.30 -6.34 13.82
N PHE A 122 8.24 -6.93 14.37
CA PHE A 122 7.33 -7.78 13.61
C PHE A 122 6.36 -6.90 12.82
N GLU A 123 6.28 -7.09 11.51
CA GLU A 123 5.25 -6.47 10.67
C GLU A 123 3.92 -7.19 10.89
N THR A 124 3.97 -8.52 10.84
CA THR A 124 2.83 -9.39 11.11
C THR A 124 3.27 -10.62 11.88
N THR A 125 2.37 -11.20 12.67
CA THR A 125 2.59 -12.44 13.41
C THR A 125 1.44 -13.40 13.18
N ASP A 126 1.74 -14.70 13.15
CA ASP A 126 0.74 -15.76 12.99
C ASP A 126 1.06 -16.96 13.89
N GLU A 127 0.05 -17.81 14.11
CA GLU A 127 0.09 -19.00 14.95
C GLU A 127 -0.44 -20.21 14.17
N ILE A 128 0.46 -21.11 13.74
CA ILE A 128 0.06 -22.33 13.02
C ILE A 128 -0.33 -23.40 14.04
N GLY A 129 -1.65 -23.60 14.17
CA GLY A 129 -2.28 -24.60 15.02
C GLY A 129 -3.10 -25.64 14.24
N SER A 130 -3.97 -26.38 14.94
CA SER A 130 -4.98 -27.22 14.28
C SER A 130 -6.06 -26.32 13.68
N SER A 131 -6.38 -26.51 12.38
CA SER A 131 -7.30 -25.71 11.54
C SER A 131 -7.95 -24.49 12.24
N ASP A 132 -7.30 -23.34 12.17
CA ASP A 132 -7.81 -22.00 12.49
C ASP A 132 -8.71 -21.89 13.74
N TYR A 133 -8.13 -22.15 14.91
CA TYR A 133 -8.66 -21.51 16.12
C TYR A 133 -8.30 -20.02 16.04
N LEU A 134 -9.19 -19.20 15.44
CA LEU A 134 -9.56 -17.82 15.81
C LEU A 134 -10.12 -16.99 14.62
N ALA A 135 -11.38 -17.22 14.26
CA ALA A 135 -12.36 -16.16 13.93
C ALA A 135 -13.75 -16.84 13.90
N ASP A 136 -14.72 -16.33 14.66
CA ASP A 136 -16.09 -16.87 14.84
C ASP A 136 -16.21 -18.26 15.47
N ILE A 137 -16.39 -18.34 16.79
CA ILE A 137 -17.69 -18.55 17.48
C ILE A 137 -17.43 -18.79 18.97
N GLY A 138 -18.18 -18.09 19.82
CA GLY A 138 -18.39 -18.51 21.20
C GLY A 138 -18.96 -19.92 21.26
N ALA A 139 -18.44 -20.72 22.21
CA ALA A 139 -19.04 -21.95 22.74
C ALA A 139 -20.01 -22.71 21.80
N VAL A 140 -19.49 -23.54 20.89
CA VAL A 140 -20.30 -24.56 20.20
C VAL A 140 -19.55 -25.89 20.15
N GLY A 141 -20.29 -26.97 20.37
CA GLY A 141 -19.77 -28.31 20.71
C GLY A 141 -18.87 -28.99 19.68
N GLU A 142 -18.36 -30.16 20.07
CA GLU A 142 -17.43 -31.01 19.30
C GLU A 142 -17.93 -31.33 17.88
N ASP A 143 -17.58 -30.48 16.91
CA ASP A 143 -17.69 -30.80 15.50
C ASP A 143 -16.49 -31.66 15.08
N SER A 144 -16.76 -32.89 14.65
CA SER A 144 -15.78 -33.84 14.12
C SER A 144 -15.17 -33.41 12.77
N SER A 145 -15.58 -32.29 12.17
CA SER A 145 -14.98 -31.75 10.95
C SER A 145 -13.67 -30.99 11.20
N ARG A 146 -13.47 -30.44 12.41
CA ARG A 146 -12.33 -29.58 12.76
C ARG A 146 -11.09 -30.36 13.17
N ALA A 147 -9.92 -29.94 12.70
CA ALA A 147 -8.67 -30.58 13.04
C ALA A 147 -8.31 -30.37 14.52
N LYS A 148 -7.69 -31.39 15.11
CA LYS A 148 -7.09 -31.49 16.44
C LYS A 148 -5.87 -32.38 16.27
N ASP A 149 -4.80 -31.83 15.72
CA ASP A 149 -3.69 -32.59 15.14
C ASP A 149 -2.29 -31.96 15.32
N VAL A 150 -2.20 -30.75 15.84
CA VAL A 150 -0.93 -30.05 16.14
C VAL A 150 -0.62 -30.18 17.63
N THR A 151 0.57 -30.68 17.96
CA THR A 151 0.98 -30.92 19.37
C THR A 151 1.26 -29.61 20.08
N ARG A 152 2.03 -28.73 19.43
CA ARG A 152 2.43 -27.41 19.93
C ARG A 152 2.28 -26.40 18.81
N VAL A 153 1.71 -25.25 19.14
CA VAL A 153 1.52 -24.17 18.16
C VAL A 153 2.87 -23.67 17.65
N ILE A 154 2.95 -23.44 16.36
CA ILE A 154 4.17 -22.99 15.66
C ILE A 154 4.00 -21.49 15.38
N PRO A 155 4.71 -20.60 16.11
CA PRO A 155 4.69 -19.17 15.79
C PRO A 155 5.40 -18.89 14.47
N ALA A 156 4.86 -17.93 13.72
CA ALA A 156 5.45 -17.34 12.53
C ALA A 156 5.49 -15.82 12.68
N ALA A 157 6.62 -15.21 12.32
CA ALA A 157 6.79 -13.76 12.35
C ALA A 157 7.37 -13.26 11.03
N VAL A 158 6.77 -12.23 10.46
CA VAL A 158 7.34 -11.43 9.36
C VAL A 158 8.11 -10.28 10.01
N ILE A 159 9.42 -10.23 9.80
CA ILE A 159 10.35 -9.37 10.53
C ILE A 159 10.95 -8.34 9.58
N ALA A 160 10.74 -7.06 9.87
CA ALA A 160 11.32 -5.95 9.11
C ALA A 160 12.77 -5.69 9.55
N VAL A 161 13.73 -6.23 8.81
CA VAL A 161 15.16 -6.03 9.10
C VAL A 161 15.60 -4.68 8.54
N PRO A 162 16.08 -3.73 9.36
CA PRO A 162 16.45 -2.41 8.90
C PRO A 162 17.50 -2.45 7.78
N GLY A 163 17.16 -1.83 6.66
CA GLY A 163 17.98 -1.81 5.46
C GLY A 163 17.73 -2.96 4.50
N ALA A 164 17.00 -4.03 4.85
CA ALA A 164 16.69 -5.08 3.89
C ALA A 164 15.60 -4.64 2.90
N ALA A 165 15.70 -5.09 1.65
CA ALA A 165 14.73 -4.79 0.59
C ALA A 165 13.34 -5.37 0.88
N GLU A 166 13.32 -6.59 1.42
CA GLU A 166 12.11 -7.33 1.77
C GLU A 166 12.24 -7.90 3.20
N PRO A 167 11.13 -8.02 3.95
CA PRO A 167 11.16 -8.60 5.28
C PRO A 167 11.54 -10.09 5.23
N VAL A 168 11.91 -10.66 6.39
CA VAL A 168 12.17 -12.10 6.55
C VAL A 168 11.04 -12.76 7.33
N THR A 169 10.50 -13.86 6.80
CA THR A 169 9.52 -14.70 7.50
C THR A 169 10.25 -15.81 8.25
N VAL A 170 10.13 -15.82 9.57
CA VAL A 170 10.75 -16.83 10.45
C VAL A 170 9.67 -17.63 11.16
N LEU A 171 9.78 -18.96 11.11
CA LEU A 171 8.90 -19.90 11.80
C LEU A 171 9.70 -20.80 12.71
N THR A 172 9.19 -21.11 13.90
CA THR A 172 9.87 -22.07 14.79
C THR A 172 8.95 -23.15 15.35
N LEU A 173 9.37 -24.41 15.26
CA LEU A 173 8.58 -25.55 15.71
C LEU A 173 9.32 -26.42 16.73
N HIS A 174 8.53 -27.07 17.58
CA HIS A 174 8.96 -28.18 18.42
C HIS A 174 8.04 -29.36 18.13
N ALA A 175 8.40 -30.13 17.11
CA ALA A 175 7.59 -31.23 16.60
C ALA A 175 7.48 -32.37 17.61
N LYS A 176 6.48 -33.23 17.43
CA LYS A 176 6.23 -34.35 18.33
C LYS A 176 7.48 -35.23 18.51
N SER A 177 7.92 -35.44 19.75
CA SER A 177 9.04 -36.33 20.11
C SER A 177 8.68 -37.83 20.04
N SER A 178 9.62 -38.71 20.38
CA SER A 178 9.49 -40.19 20.41
C SER A 178 9.45 -40.88 19.03
N THR A 179 9.57 -42.22 19.04
CA THR A 179 9.86 -43.05 17.85
C THR A 179 8.67 -43.90 17.35
N GLY A 180 7.49 -43.76 17.97
CA GLY A 180 6.27 -44.49 17.61
C GLY A 180 5.84 -44.26 16.16
N LEU A 181 4.94 -45.12 15.66
CA LEU A 181 4.33 -44.88 14.34
C LEU A 181 3.35 -43.71 14.40
N ASP A 182 2.62 -43.58 15.50
CA ASP A 182 1.77 -42.45 15.83
C ASP A 182 2.57 -41.16 16.01
N ASP A 183 3.71 -41.19 16.71
CA ASP A 183 4.59 -40.01 16.83
C ASP A 183 5.09 -39.51 15.47
N ARG A 184 5.56 -40.42 14.61
CA ARG A 184 6.00 -40.08 13.24
C ARG A 184 4.87 -39.55 12.38
N PHE A 185 3.66 -40.08 12.53
CA PHE A 185 2.48 -39.57 11.82
C PHE A 185 2.16 -38.14 12.27
N ARG A 186 2.22 -37.86 13.57
CA ARG A 186 2.01 -36.51 14.13
C ARG A 186 3.02 -35.50 13.60
N ARG A 187 4.31 -35.85 13.56
CA ARG A 187 5.35 -35.00 12.93
C ARG A 187 5.06 -34.70 11.47
N ALA A 188 4.64 -35.71 10.69
CA ALA A 188 4.30 -35.51 9.30
C ALA A 188 3.09 -34.57 9.11
N VAL A 189 2.13 -34.60 10.03
CA VAL A 189 0.99 -33.68 10.04
C VAL A 189 1.45 -32.26 10.38
N GLU A 190 2.23 -32.08 11.44
CA GLU A 190 2.75 -30.77 11.85
C GLU A 190 3.53 -30.09 10.72
N LEU A 191 4.41 -30.82 10.03
CA LEU A 191 5.17 -30.28 8.89
C LEU A 191 4.29 -30.03 7.66
N ALA A 192 3.22 -30.79 7.47
CA ALA A 192 2.24 -30.50 6.43
C ALA A 192 1.41 -29.23 6.72
N ARG A 193 1.17 -28.91 7.99
CA ARG A 193 0.50 -27.66 8.40
C ARG A 193 1.36 -26.42 8.12
N VAL A 194 2.68 -26.54 8.28
CA VAL A 194 3.62 -25.48 7.85
C VAL A 194 3.58 -25.28 6.33
N ARG A 195 3.48 -26.36 5.54
CA ARG A 195 3.34 -26.24 4.08
C ARG A 195 2.01 -25.60 3.67
N ASP A 196 0.92 -25.94 4.34
CA ASP A 196 -0.38 -25.31 4.13
C ASP A 196 -0.34 -23.80 4.42
N TYR A 197 0.36 -23.40 5.50
CA TYR A 197 0.63 -22.00 5.79
C TYR A 197 1.32 -21.29 4.61
N PHE A 198 2.40 -21.85 4.06
CA PHE A 198 3.04 -21.24 2.88
C PHE A 198 2.09 -21.11 1.69
N GLN A 199 1.25 -22.11 1.44
CA GLN A 199 0.27 -22.05 0.36
C GLN A 199 -0.79 -20.97 0.58
N ARG A 200 -1.31 -20.81 1.81
CA ARG A 200 -2.32 -19.80 2.15
C ARG A 200 -1.78 -18.37 2.07
N HIS A 201 -0.49 -18.20 2.36
CA HIS A 201 0.17 -16.90 2.34
C HIS A 201 0.91 -16.61 1.01
N GLY A 202 0.83 -17.51 0.02
CA GLY A 202 1.45 -17.31 -1.30
C GLY A 202 2.99 -17.36 -1.29
N LEU A 203 3.59 -17.88 -0.23
CA LEU A 203 5.04 -17.86 -0.01
C LEU A 203 5.76 -18.90 -0.88
N ASN A 204 6.89 -18.55 -1.48
CA ASN A 204 7.66 -19.35 -2.43
C ASN A 204 9.20 -19.16 -2.25
N GLU A 205 10.00 -19.67 -3.19
CA GLU A 205 11.47 -19.67 -3.11
C GLU A 205 12.13 -18.29 -3.21
N ASP A 206 11.43 -17.30 -3.78
CA ASP A 206 11.90 -15.92 -3.93
C ASP A 206 11.67 -15.08 -2.66
N ASP A 207 10.86 -15.57 -1.72
CA ASP A 207 10.65 -14.93 -0.42
C ASP A 207 11.77 -15.27 0.56
N ASN A 208 12.12 -14.34 1.45
CA ASN A 208 13.08 -14.59 2.53
C ASN A 208 12.41 -15.46 3.63
N LEU A 209 12.54 -16.78 3.56
CA LEU A 209 11.89 -17.72 4.48
C LEU A 209 12.94 -18.48 5.31
N ILE A 210 12.69 -18.64 6.61
CA ILE A 210 13.49 -19.52 7.48
C ILE A 210 12.56 -20.34 8.36
N VAL A 211 12.55 -21.67 8.18
CA VAL A 211 11.92 -22.60 9.13
C VAL A 211 12.98 -23.15 10.06
N THR A 212 12.74 -23.08 11.36
CA THR A 212 13.72 -23.48 12.36
C THR A 212 13.11 -24.25 13.54
N GLY A 213 13.92 -24.81 14.42
CA GLY A 213 13.47 -25.49 15.64
C GLY A 213 13.85 -26.97 15.74
N ASP A 214 13.28 -27.64 16.74
CA ASP A 214 13.46 -29.06 17.01
C ASP A 214 12.41 -29.88 16.24
N PHE A 215 12.85 -30.55 15.18
CA PHE A 215 11.99 -31.36 14.30
C PHE A 215 11.79 -32.77 14.86
N ASN A 216 12.55 -33.19 15.88
CA ASN A 216 12.48 -34.51 16.49
C ASN A 216 12.55 -35.67 15.47
N LEU A 217 13.26 -35.46 14.35
CA LEU A 217 13.37 -36.44 13.27
C LEU A 217 14.10 -37.69 13.78
N SER A 218 13.36 -38.79 13.84
CA SER A 218 13.87 -40.08 14.29
C SER A 218 13.17 -41.28 13.62
N GLY A 219 13.86 -42.41 13.61
CA GLY A 219 13.35 -43.66 13.03
C GLY A 219 13.37 -43.68 11.49
N SER A 220 12.72 -44.68 10.90
CA SER A 220 12.70 -44.84 9.44
C SER A 220 11.58 -44.03 8.78
N SER A 221 11.85 -43.49 7.59
CA SER A 221 10.84 -42.87 6.73
C SER A 221 9.71 -43.86 6.42
N THR A 222 8.47 -43.37 6.32
CA THR A 222 7.28 -44.20 6.10
C THR A 222 6.17 -43.39 5.45
N THR A 223 5.29 -44.04 4.68
CA THR A 223 4.09 -43.40 4.11
C THR A 223 2.84 -44.01 4.71
N PHE A 224 2.00 -43.15 5.30
CA PHE A 224 0.76 -43.51 5.96
C PHE A 224 -0.39 -43.38 4.96
N THR A 225 -1.02 -44.52 4.65
CA THR A 225 -2.25 -44.57 3.86
C THR A 225 -3.51 -44.60 4.74
N ASN A 226 -3.32 -44.81 6.05
CA ASN A 226 -4.34 -44.76 7.10
C ASN A 226 -3.70 -44.20 8.37
N GLU A 227 -4.51 -43.67 9.27
CA GLU A 227 -4.05 -43.23 10.59
C GLU A 227 -3.54 -44.43 11.41
N PRO A 228 -2.35 -44.36 12.01
CA PRO A 228 -1.81 -45.45 12.82
C PRO A 228 -2.56 -45.58 14.16
N ALA A 229 -2.52 -46.77 14.74
CA ALA A 229 -2.93 -46.97 16.13
C ALA A 229 -1.96 -46.25 17.09
N GLY A 230 -2.45 -45.80 18.25
CA GLY A 230 -1.65 -45.10 19.28
C GLY A 230 -1.92 -43.61 19.39
N LEU A 231 -2.60 -43.02 18.40
CA LEU A 231 -3.01 -41.61 18.44
C LEU A 231 -3.90 -41.30 19.67
N PRO A 232 -3.84 -40.07 20.21
CA PRO A 232 -4.72 -39.63 21.30
C PRO A 232 -6.19 -39.89 20.98
N SER A 233 -6.99 -40.21 22.00
CA SER A 233 -8.42 -40.52 21.79
C SER A 233 -9.24 -39.34 21.24
N THR A 234 -8.76 -38.11 21.43
CA THR A 234 -9.36 -36.87 20.92
C THR A 234 -8.73 -36.41 19.59
N TRP A 235 -7.82 -37.22 19.02
CA TRP A 235 -7.18 -36.93 17.75
C TRP A 235 -8.20 -36.79 16.63
N ASN A 236 -8.03 -35.74 15.84
CA ASN A 236 -8.77 -35.55 14.60
C ASN A 236 -7.88 -34.87 13.57
N ARG A 237 -7.59 -35.51 12.44
CA ARG A 237 -6.78 -34.87 11.39
C ARG A 237 -7.52 -33.75 10.66
N GLY A 238 -8.86 -33.70 10.76
CA GLY A 238 -9.66 -32.87 9.87
C GLY A 238 -9.82 -33.47 8.47
N THR A 239 -10.64 -32.83 7.66
CA THR A 239 -10.92 -33.26 6.26
C THR A 239 -10.07 -32.55 5.22
N ASP A 240 -9.38 -31.49 5.64
CA ASP A 240 -8.53 -30.59 4.86
C ASP A 240 -7.15 -31.18 4.53
N LEU A 241 -6.62 -32.07 5.38
CA LEU A 241 -5.37 -32.77 5.11
C LEU A 241 -5.64 -34.20 4.61
N PRO A 242 -5.51 -34.51 3.30
CA PRO A 242 -5.78 -35.85 2.78
C PRO A 242 -4.63 -36.84 3.02
N LEU A 243 -4.96 -38.14 2.99
CA LEU A 243 -3.97 -39.23 2.92
C LEU A 243 -3.77 -39.66 1.44
N PRO A 244 -2.60 -40.19 1.05
CA PRO A 244 -1.48 -40.60 1.92
C PRO A 244 -0.62 -39.43 2.41
N LEU A 245 -0.05 -39.58 3.61
CA LEU A 245 0.90 -38.64 4.19
C LEU A 245 2.24 -39.32 4.45
N SER A 246 3.34 -38.69 4.03
CA SER A 246 4.68 -39.25 4.15
C SER A 246 5.46 -38.59 5.27
N TYR A 247 6.08 -39.41 6.10
CA TYR A 247 7.11 -39.03 7.07
C TYR A 247 8.48 -39.36 6.50
N SER A 248 9.41 -38.41 6.56
CA SER A 248 10.82 -38.61 6.24
C SER A 248 11.72 -38.27 7.43
N ASN A 249 12.84 -39.00 7.56
CA ASN A 249 13.92 -38.61 8.47
C ASN A 249 14.91 -37.61 7.84
N ASP A 250 14.63 -37.19 6.61
CA ASP A 250 15.37 -36.18 5.86
C ASP A 250 14.56 -34.86 5.94
N PRO A 251 15.12 -33.78 6.53
CA PRO A 251 14.42 -32.51 6.68
C PRO A 251 14.10 -31.84 5.33
N ASP A 252 14.93 -32.03 4.29
CA ASP A 252 14.75 -31.42 2.96
C ASP A 252 13.50 -31.95 2.24
N PHE A 253 12.96 -33.07 2.70
CA PHE A 253 11.75 -33.68 2.13
C PHE A 253 10.50 -32.82 2.31
N TYR A 254 10.43 -32.02 3.36
CA TYR A 254 9.15 -31.45 3.82
C TYR A 254 8.72 -30.20 3.05
N PHE A 255 9.68 -29.46 2.48
CA PHE A 255 9.44 -28.18 1.82
C PHE A 255 10.06 -28.13 0.40
N PRO A 256 9.58 -28.99 -0.53
CA PRO A 256 10.02 -28.95 -1.92
C PRO A 256 9.50 -27.69 -2.64
N ALA A 257 9.67 -27.61 -3.97
CA ALA A 257 9.07 -26.57 -4.78
C ALA A 257 7.56 -26.38 -4.45
N PRO A 258 7.07 -25.12 -4.35
CA PRO A 258 7.76 -23.91 -4.77
C PRO A 258 8.65 -23.24 -3.71
N GLN A 259 8.72 -23.71 -2.46
CA GLN A 259 9.57 -23.06 -1.44
C GLN A 259 11.05 -23.45 -1.51
N ASN A 260 11.34 -24.69 -1.90
CA ASN A 260 12.71 -25.22 -2.05
C ASN A 260 13.62 -24.98 -0.83
N LEU A 261 13.08 -25.17 0.40
CA LEU A 261 13.87 -24.99 1.61
C LEU A 261 14.82 -26.17 1.82
N VAL A 262 16.06 -25.88 2.20
CA VAL A 262 17.12 -26.88 2.40
C VAL A 262 17.74 -26.71 3.78
N ALA A 263 17.88 -27.80 4.53
CA ALA A 263 18.49 -27.77 5.85
C ALA A 263 19.98 -27.43 5.77
N LEU A 264 20.40 -26.48 6.60
CA LEU A 264 21.81 -26.12 6.71
C LEU A 264 22.62 -27.23 7.38
N ASP A 265 23.81 -27.46 6.83
CA ASP A 265 24.76 -28.43 7.38
C ASP A 265 25.56 -27.84 8.54
N ALA A 266 24.87 -27.45 9.63
CA ALA A 266 25.51 -26.87 10.79
C ALA A 266 26.46 -27.88 11.46
N ARG A 267 27.63 -27.39 11.90
CA ARG A 267 28.65 -28.19 12.58
C ARG A 267 29.21 -27.46 13.79
N ALA A 268 29.57 -28.21 14.82
CA ALA A 268 30.39 -27.72 15.92
C ALA A 268 31.84 -27.52 15.45
N LEU A 269 32.66 -26.78 16.21
CA LEU A 269 34.05 -26.47 15.83
C LEU A 269 34.96 -27.70 15.66
N ASN A 270 34.58 -28.85 16.21
CA ASN A 270 35.27 -30.12 16.01
C ASN A 270 34.76 -30.93 14.79
N GLY A 271 33.80 -30.38 14.03
CA GLY A 271 33.19 -31.00 12.86
C GLY A 271 32.03 -31.96 13.16
N GLU A 272 31.59 -32.06 14.41
CA GLU A 272 30.43 -32.89 14.78
C GLU A 272 29.10 -32.21 14.41
N ALA A 273 28.09 -33.04 14.14
CA ALA A 273 26.78 -32.62 13.63
C ALA A 273 25.66 -32.73 14.66
N ASP A 274 25.87 -33.44 15.76
CA ASP A 274 24.84 -33.66 16.76
C ASP A 274 24.42 -32.36 17.41
N THR A 275 23.12 -32.13 17.45
CA THR A 275 22.47 -31.00 18.13
C THR A 275 21.88 -31.43 19.47
N PHE A 276 21.83 -32.74 19.73
CA PHE A 276 21.36 -33.33 20.97
C PHE A 276 22.48 -34.13 21.68
N MET A 277 22.74 -33.81 22.94
CA MET A 277 23.87 -34.33 23.72
C MET A 277 23.83 -35.85 23.93
N LEU A 278 22.62 -36.41 24.02
CA LEU A 278 22.42 -37.81 24.35
C LEU A 278 22.14 -38.64 23.09
N GLY A 279 23.15 -39.36 22.60
CA GLY A 279 22.97 -40.32 21.51
C GLY A 279 23.28 -39.81 20.11
N GLY A 280 23.83 -38.59 19.98
CA GLY A 280 24.44 -38.08 18.75
C GLY A 280 23.44 -37.82 17.62
N ALA A 281 22.23 -37.38 17.96
CA ALA A 281 21.16 -37.09 17.01
C ALA A 281 21.24 -35.64 16.50
N VAL A 282 20.74 -35.42 15.28
CA VAL A 282 20.51 -34.10 14.70
C VAL A 282 19.01 -33.86 14.72
N LEU A 283 18.57 -32.99 15.61
CA LEU A 283 17.14 -32.72 15.86
C LEU A 283 16.78 -31.27 15.53
N ASP A 284 17.74 -30.35 15.67
CA ASP A 284 17.57 -28.92 15.53
C ASP A 284 18.07 -28.47 14.16
N PHE A 285 17.22 -27.77 13.40
CA PHE A 285 17.52 -27.40 12.03
C PHE A 285 17.21 -25.94 11.74
N LEU A 286 17.91 -25.37 10.76
CA LEU A 286 17.58 -24.11 10.08
C LEU A 286 17.43 -24.43 8.59
N LEU A 287 16.26 -24.13 8.02
CA LEU A 287 15.92 -24.37 6.62
C LEU A 287 15.59 -23.03 5.95
N PRO A 288 16.58 -22.31 5.40
CA PRO A 288 16.35 -21.10 4.62
C PRO A 288 15.82 -21.39 3.20
N SER A 289 15.13 -20.42 2.62
CA SER A 289 14.83 -20.39 1.17
C SER A 289 16.04 -20.00 0.33
N PRO A 290 16.02 -20.28 -0.99
CA PRO A 290 17.07 -19.86 -1.91
C PRO A 290 17.27 -18.34 -2.03
N ALA A 291 16.25 -17.53 -1.71
CA ALA A 291 16.36 -16.07 -1.69
C ALA A 291 17.42 -15.56 -0.69
N LEU A 292 17.67 -16.32 0.39
CA LEU A 292 18.65 -15.96 1.41
C LEU A 292 20.04 -16.48 1.05
N THR A 293 21.02 -15.58 1.02
CA THR A 293 22.43 -16.00 0.93
C THR A 293 22.93 -16.43 2.31
N THR A 294 23.22 -17.72 2.48
CA THR A 294 23.79 -18.24 3.73
C THR A 294 25.32 -18.03 3.75
N LEU A 295 25.82 -17.32 4.76
CA LEU A 295 27.25 -17.11 4.99
C LEU A 295 27.90 -18.25 5.78
N GLY A 296 27.13 -18.90 6.65
CA GLY A 296 27.55 -20.10 7.36
C GLY A 296 26.59 -20.48 8.49
N ALA A 297 26.77 -21.68 9.04
CA ALA A 297 26.00 -22.19 10.18
C ALA A 297 26.91 -22.91 11.17
N GLU A 298 26.61 -22.82 12.46
CA GLU A 298 27.42 -23.39 13.53
C GLU A 298 26.54 -23.93 14.67
N ILE A 299 26.98 -25.05 15.26
CA ILE A 299 26.45 -25.59 16.51
C ILE A 299 27.31 -25.05 17.66
N TYR A 300 26.74 -24.23 18.54
CA TYR A 300 27.49 -23.61 19.63
C TYR A 300 27.69 -24.58 20.79
N ARG A 301 28.96 -24.82 21.14
CA ARG A 301 29.38 -25.60 22.32
C ARG A 301 30.44 -24.85 23.09
N SER A 302 30.13 -24.43 24.32
CA SER A 302 31.08 -23.66 25.13
C SER A 302 32.37 -24.40 25.46
N SER A 303 32.36 -25.74 25.46
CA SER A 303 33.57 -26.57 25.61
C SER A 303 34.53 -26.52 24.41
N LEU A 304 34.07 -26.08 23.24
CA LEU A 304 34.87 -25.96 22.02
C LEU A 304 35.21 -24.51 21.68
N ASP A 305 34.40 -23.54 22.13
CA ASP A 305 34.67 -22.12 22.00
C ASP A 305 35.87 -21.73 22.89
N THR A 306 37.05 -21.57 22.30
CA THR A 306 38.29 -21.24 23.02
C THR A 306 38.87 -19.88 22.61
N SER A 307 38.40 -19.29 21.50
CA SER A 307 38.75 -17.95 21.03
C SER A 307 37.84 -17.49 19.89
N ASN A 308 37.82 -16.18 19.60
CA ASN A 308 37.11 -15.61 18.44
C ASN A 308 37.82 -15.86 17.08
N ALA A 309 38.85 -16.71 17.03
CA ALA A 309 39.62 -16.96 15.81
C ALA A 309 39.06 -18.10 14.95
N GLN A 310 38.04 -18.83 15.43
CA GLN A 310 37.48 -20.01 14.78
C GLN A 310 35.94 -19.97 14.80
N GLY A 311 35.33 -20.55 13.75
CA GLY A 311 33.89 -20.55 13.57
C GLY A 311 33.33 -19.21 13.11
N LEU A 312 32.01 -19.07 13.19
CA LEU A 312 31.32 -17.81 12.96
C LEU A 312 31.71 -16.77 14.02
N PRO A 313 31.71 -15.46 13.69
CA PRO A 313 32.00 -14.40 14.66
C PRO A 313 31.07 -14.47 15.87
N LYS A 314 31.57 -14.22 17.08
CA LYS A 314 30.80 -14.26 18.34
C LYS A 314 31.16 -13.07 19.23
N SER A 315 30.21 -12.63 20.05
CA SER A 315 30.37 -11.44 20.90
C SER A 315 31.07 -11.75 22.22
N GLY A 316 31.91 -10.84 22.70
CA GLY A 316 32.64 -11.01 23.96
C GLY A 316 33.73 -12.10 23.95
N THR A 317 33.98 -12.68 25.13
CA THR A 317 34.99 -13.73 25.36
C THR A 317 34.33 -15.10 25.48
N PRO A 318 35.04 -16.20 25.19
CA PRO A 318 34.52 -17.54 25.36
C PRO A 318 33.96 -17.82 26.76
N LEU A 319 32.89 -18.63 26.82
CA LEU A 319 32.19 -18.99 28.05
C LEU A 319 32.89 -20.17 28.76
N PRO A 320 32.60 -20.40 30.06
CA PRO A 320 33.00 -21.63 30.74
C PRO A 320 32.58 -22.91 29.99
N THR A 321 33.38 -23.95 30.08
CA THR A 321 33.25 -25.17 29.28
C THR A 321 31.94 -25.94 29.51
N GLU A 322 31.36 -25.77 30.70
CA GLU A 322 30.16 -26.42 31.17
C GLU A 322 28.88 -25.66 30.84
N THR A 323 28.96 -24.38 30.44
CA THR A 323 27.80 -23.51 30.25
C THR A 323 26.75 -24.12 29.33
N SER A 324 27.16 -24.68 28.19
CA SER A 324 26.22 -25.30 27.27
C SER A 324 25.55 -26.55 27.86
N SER A 325 26.25 -27.37 28.65
CA SER A 325 25.66 -28.55 29.32
C SER A 325 24.84 -28.24 30.57
N THR A 326 25.00 -27.03 31.12
CA THR A 326 24.11 -26.50 32.16
C THR A 326 22.82 -26.01 31.53
N ALA A 327 22.90 -25.30 30.40
CA ALA A 327 21.76 -24.63 29.79
C ALA A 327 20.65 -25.56 29.26
N SER A 328 21.01 -26.71 28.71
CA SER A 328 20.07 -27.68 28.11
C SER A 328 20.80 -29.00 27.83
N ASP A 329 20.08 -30.04 27.41
CA ASP A 329 20.61 -31.23 26.74
C ASP A 329 20.61 -31.12 25.19
N HIS A 330 20.16 -29.98 24.65
CA HIS A 330 20.37 -29.56 23.27
C HIS A 330 21.51 -28.53 23.15
N TRP A 331 22.09 -28.43 21.96
CA TRP A 331 23.04 -27.38 21.59
C TRP A 331 22.34 -26.32 20.75
N ALA A 332 22.58 -25.05 21.04
CA ALA A 332 22.08 -23.96 20.19
C ALA A 332 22.68 -24.04 18.78
N VAL A 333 21.84 -23.88 17.76
CA VAL A 333 22.25 -23.88 16.35
C VAL A 333 21.96 -22.51 15.75
N PHE A 334 22.95 -21.88 15.15
CA PHE A 334 22.80 -20.54 14.57
C PHE A 334 23.43 -20.43 13.19
N ALA A 335 22.94 -19.48 12.41
CA ALA A 335 23.44 -19.21 11.07
C ALA A 335 23.45 -17.71 10.76
N ASP A 336 24.40 -17.33 9.90
CA ASP A 336 24.52 -15.99 9.34
C ASP A 336 23.97 -16.00 7.92
N PHE A 337 23.08 -15.06 7.64
CA PHE A 337 22.48 -14.81 6.35
C PHE A 337 22.79 -13.40 5.90
N THR A 338 22.64 -13.16 4.60
CA THR A 338 22.46 -11.82 4.08
C THR A 338 21.17 -11.72 3.30
N LEU A 339 20.43 -10.66 3.58
CA LEU A 339 19.28 -10.20 2.81
C LEU A 339 19.78 -9.26 1.71
N ALA A 340 19.03 -9.18 0.62
CA ALA A 340 19.22 -8.12 -0.35
C ALA A 340 19.04 -6.77 0.37
N ASP A 341 20.00 -5.86 0.23
CA ASP A 341 19.87 -4.48 0.73
C ASP A 341 18.75 -3.79 -0.03
N ALA A 342 17.92 -3.06 0.70
CA ALA A 342 17.06 -2.06 0.12
C ALA A 342 18.01 -1.06 -0.51
N ILE A 343 18.14 -1.10 -1.84
CA ILE A 343 18.66 0.06 -2.56
C ILE A 343 17.77 1.20 -2.06
N PRO A 344 18.32 2.22 -1.38
CA PRO A 344 17.52 3.35 -0.95
C PRO A 344 16.74 3.80 -2.17
N PRO A 345 15.42 3.86 -2.08
CA PRO A 345 14.63 4.14 -3.25
C PRO A 345 15.19 5.38 -3.91
N ALA A 346 15.44 5.31 -5.23
CA ALA A 346 16.01 6.44 -5.95
C ALA A 346 15.21 7.68 -5.56
N THR A 347 15.87 8.75 -5.12
CA THR A 347 15.18 9.99 -4.72
C THR A 347 15.01 10.96 -5.89
N SER A 348 15.62 10.61 -7.02
CA SER A 348 15.63 11.35 -8.27
C SER A 348 15.97 10.42 -9.44
N TYR A 349 15.58 10.80 -10.65
CA TYR A 349 16.05 10.18 -11.88
C TYR A 349 17.36 10.85 -12.36
N PRO A 350 18.46 10.10 -12.57
CA PRO A 350 19.69 10.67 -13.10
C PRO A 350 19.65 10.79 -14.62
N LEU A 351 19.85 12.00 -15.15
CA LEU A 351 20.12 12.23 -16.57
C LEU A 351 21.63 12.26 -16.77
N THR A 352 22.19 11.31 -17.52
CA THR A 352 23.66 11.20 -17.71
C THR A 352 24.02 11.28 -19.18
N ALA A 353 25.29 11.54 -19.51
CA ALA A 353 25.74 11.53 -20.91
C ALA A 353 25.62 10.15 -21.59
N GLU A 354 25.64 9.05 -20.81
CA GLU A 354 25.49 7.68 -21.36
C GLU A 354 24.02 7.23 -21.42
N ALA A 355 23.14 7.85 -20.64
CA ALA A 355 21.71 7.60 -20.59
C ALA A 355 20.98 8.94 -20.40
N PRO A 356 20.83 9.73 -21.48
CA PRO A 356 20.28 11.08 -21.38
C PRO A 356 18.76 11.06 -21.24
N ALA A 357 18.06 9.95 -21.51
CA ALA A 357 16.61 9.87 -21.42
C ALA A 357 16.17 8.99 -20.24
N VAL A 358 15.10 9.42 -19.58
CA VAL A 358 14.33 8.64 -18.61
C VAL A 358 13.04 8.18 -19.28
N SER A 359 12.72 6.91 -19.10
CA SER A 359 11.44 6.31 -19.46
C SER A 359 10.88 5.63 -18.21
N GLU A 360 9.65 5.97 -17.85
CA GLU A 360 8.92 5.39 -16.71
C GLU A 360 7.53 4.98 -17.21
N ASP A 361 7.29 3.67 -17.24
CA ASP A 361 6.04 3.03 -17.66
C ASP A 361 5.21 2.53 -16.47
N PHE A 362 5.71 2.69 -15.24
CA PHE A 362 5.06 2.27 -14.00
C PHE A 362 4.66 0.78 -13.96
N ALA A 363 5.25 -0.07 -14.82
CA ALA A 363 4.87 -1.46 -15.00
C ALA A 363 5.06 -2.31 -13.73
N ASP A 364 6.12 -2.01 -12.96
CA ASP A 364 6.53 -2.77 -11.78
C ASP A 364 5.84 -2.31 -10.47
N PHE A 365 4.84 -1.44 -10.55
CA PHE A 365 4.25 -0.79 -9.37
C PHE A 365 2.92 -1.44 -8.89
N ALA A 366 2.91 -1.95 -7.66
CA ALA A 366 1.79 -2.70 -7.09
C ALA A 366 0.68 -1.85 -6.40
N GLY A 367 0.85 -0.53 -6.23
CA GLY A 367 -0.30 0.35 -6.00
C GLY A 367 -0.77 0.67 -4.59
N GLN A 368 0.11 0.93 -3.60
CA GLN A 368 -0.33 1.39 -2.25
C GLN A 368 0.40 2.61 -1.68
N GLN A 369 1.52 3.03 -2.28
CA GLN A 369 2.33 4.20 -1.88
C GLN A 369 2.96 4.83 -3.12
N ALA A 370 3.47 6.07 -3.07
CA ALA A 370 4.14 6.64 -4.25
C ALA A 370 5.36 5.77 -4.67
N PRO A 371 5.50 5.39 -5.95
CA PRO A 371 6.66 4.64 -6.42
C PRO A 371 7.89 5.55 -6.38
N PRO A 372 8.99 5.18 -5.73
CA PRO A 372 10.21 5.97 -5.80
C PRO A 372 10.71 6.18 -7.24
N PRO A 373 11.16 7.39 -7.65
CA PRO A 373 11.45 8.60 -6.87
C PRO A 373 10.27 9.55 -6.61
N TRP A 374 9.03 9.12 -6.85
CA TRP A 374 7.87 9.98 -6.77
C TRP A 374 7.44 10.29 -5.33
N GLN A 375 6.90 11.48 -5.15
CA GLN A 375 6.31 11.97 -3.91
C GLN A 375 4.86 12.40 -4.16
N SER A 376 4.00 12.31 -3.15
CA SER A 376 2.61 12.77 -3.25
C SER A 376 2.06 13.37 -1.97
N SER A 377 1.09 14.29 -2.08
CA SER A 377 0.34 14.81 -0.95
C SER A 377 -1.09 14.24 -0.89
N GLY A 378 -1.43 13.57 0.22
CA GLY A 378 -2.82 13.44 0.66
C GLY A 378 -3.72 12.44 -0.07
N ALA A 379 -3.19 11.49 -0.84
CA ALA A 379 -4.01 10.48 -1.52
C ALA A 379 -3.40 9.07 -1.48
N THR A 380 -4.27 8.06 -1.55
CA THR A 380 -3.90 6.65 -1.71
C THR A 380 -3.74 6.35 -3.20
N TRP A 381 -2.54 5.94 -3.59
CA TRP A 381 -2.23 5.46 -4.94
C TRP A 381 -2.99 4.18 -5.21
N GLN A 382 -3.52 4.01 -6.42
CA GLN A 382 -4.13 2.77 -6.86
C GLN A 382 -3.43 2.33 -8.13
N GLY A 383 -2.47 1.41 -8.00
CA GLY A 383 -1.69 0.87 -9.13
C GLY A 383 -2.50 -0.07 -10.02
N TYR A 384 -3.65 -0.54 -9.54
CA TYR A 384 -4.59 -1.35 -10.30
C TYR A 384 -6.02 -0.88 -10.04
N PHE A 385 -6.70 -0.37 -11.08
CA PHE A 385 -8.14 -0.14 -11.02
C PHE A 385 -8.86 -1.41 -11.48
N ALA A 386 -9.30 -2.25 -10.54
CA ALA A 386 -10.27 -3.30 -10.81
C ALA A 386 -11.69 -2.70 -10.77
N ASP A 387 -12.46 -2.96 -11.82
CA ASP A 387 -13.84 -2.51 -11.96
C ASP A 387 -14.76 -3.18 -10.93
N ASP A 388 -15.43 -2.39 -10.10
CA ASP A 388 -16.66 -2.87 -9.46
C ASP A 388 -17.77 -2.94 -10.52
N THR A 389 -17.98 -4.18 -10.94
CA THR A 389 -18.95 -4.76 -11.87
C THR A 389 -20.32 -4.06 -12.05
N ALA A 390 -20.43 -3.16 -13.04
CA ALA A 390 -21.64 -3.03 -13.87
C ALA A 390 -21.36 -2.23 -15.15
N ALA A 391 -21.42 -2.91 -16.32
CA ALA A 391 -21.46 -2.35 -17.69
C ALA A 391 -20.15 -1.98 -18.40
N GLY A 392 -19.47 -3.01 -18.95
CA GLY A 392 -18.72 -2.88 -20.22
C GLY A 392 -17.22 -2.65 -20.09
N GLY A 393 -16.46 -3.75 -20.09
CA GLY A 393 -15.04 -3.75 -19.76
C GLY A 393 -14.09 -3.08 -20.75
N TYR A 394 -12.98 -2.59 -20.18
CA TYR A 394 -11.72 -2.24 -20.83
C TYR A 394 -10.55 -2.81 -20.01
N ALA A 395 -9.47 -3.16 -20.70
CA ALA A 395 -8.44 -4.09 -20.26
C ALA A 395 -7.50 -3.52 -19.20
N HIS A 396 -6.93 -4.44 -18.40
CA HIS A 396 -5.75 -4.29 -17.57
C HIS A 396 -4.64 -3.52 -18.32
N GLU A 397 -4.25 -2.36 -17.79
CA GLU A 397 -3.00 -1.70 -18.17
C GLU A 397 -2.31 -1.25 -16.89
N GLU A 398 -1.00 -1.48 -16.84
CA GLU A 398 -0.11 -1.16 -15.72
C GLU A 398 0.10 0.36 -15.76
N ALA A 399 -0.65 1.13 -14.97
CA ALA A 399 -0.61 2.58 -14.96
C ALA A 399 -0.92 3.14 -13.57
N VAL A 400 -0.40 4.33 -13.27
CA VAL A 400 -0.71 5.01 -12.00
C VAL A 400 -2.10 5.61 -12.07
N ALA A 401 -3.02 5.23 -11.19
CA ALA A 401 -4.36 5.82 -11.10
C ALA A 401 -4.64 6.57 -9.79
N PHE A 402 -5.44 7.63 -9.88
CA PHE A 402 -5.84 8.46 -8.73
C PHE A 402 -7.22 9.11 -8.92
N VAL A 403 -7.92 9.42 -7.82
CA VAL A 403 -9.21 10.11 -7.80
C VAL A 403 -9.08 11.37 -6.95
N PRO A 404 -9.28 12.59 -7.49
CA PRO A 404 -9.11 13.82 -6.72
C PRO A 404 -10.21 13.95 -5.66
N GLY A 405 -9.81 14.29 -4.43
CA GLY A 405 -10.71 14.63 -3.33
C GLY A 405 -11.16 16.10 -3.39
N GLU A 406 -11.54 16.67 -2.24
CA GLU A 406 -11.74 18.13 -2.13
C GLU A 406 -10.43 18.90 -2.19
N GLU A 407 -9.34 18.32 -1.66
CA GLU A 407 -7.99 18.85 -1.82
C GLU A 407 -7.36 18.34 -3.12
N ALA A 408 -6.54 19.19 -3.74
CA ALA A 408 -5.80 18.80 -4.93
C ALA A 408 -4.76 17.73 -4.58
N ILE A 409 -4.64 16.73 -5.45
CA ILE A 409 -3.59 15.72 -5.34
C ILE A 409 -2.38 16.25 -6.10
N VAL A 410 -1.26 16.37 -5.40
CA VAL A 410 0.02 16.73 -6.01
C VAL A 410 0.89 15.48 -6.06
N PHE A 411 1.49 15.20 -7.22
CA PHE A 411 2.50 14.17 -7.39
C PHE A 411 3.69 14.73 -8.15
N SER A 412 4.90 14.38 -7.73
CA SER A 412 6.12 14.97 -8.27
C SER A 412 7.30 14.02 -8.28
N ALA A 413 8.18 14.18 -9.26
CA ALA A 413 9.47 13.49 -9.33
C ALA A 413 10.60 14.47 -9.64
N THR A 414 11.77 14.21 -9.04
CA THR A 414 12.98 15.01 -9.22
C THR A 414 13.91 14.37 -10.24
N PHE A 415 14.59 15.19 -11.05
CA PHE A 415 15.53 14.78 -12.08
C PHE A 415 16.84 15.53 -11.88
N ASP A 416 17.96 14.80 -11.92
CA ASP A 416 19.30 15.36 -11.71
C ASP A 416 20.04 15.46 -13.05
N ASN A 417 20.52 16.66 -13.37
CA ASN A 417 21.37 16.86 -14.54
C ASN A 417 22.81 16.41 -14.24
N LEU A 418 23.11 15.14 -14.51
CA LEU A 418 24.45 14.54 -14.40
C LEU A 418 25.12 14.33 -15.78
N THR A 419 24.65 15.03 -16.81
CA THR A 419 25.20 14.95 -18.17
C THR A 419 26.61 15.55 -18.28
N GLY A 420 26.98 16.41 -17.33
CA GLY A 420 28.25 17.15 -17.34
C GLY A 420 28.20 18.47 -18.10
N ALA A 421 27.08 18.81 -18.74
CA ALA A 421 26.81 20.09 -19.40
C ALA A 421 25.48 20.69 -18.93
N ALA A 422 25.21 21.95 -19.24
CA ALA A 422 23.90 22.54 -19.00
C ALA A 422 22.88 21.99 -20.00
N ILE A 423 21.65 21.72 -19.55
CA ILE A 423 20.53 21.36 -20.43
C ILE A 423 19.80 22.65 -20.78
N SER A 424 19.69 22.93 -22.08
CA SER A 424 19.05 24.13 -22.65
C SER A 424 17.62 23.88 -23.15
N ALA A 425 17.24 22.62 -23.34
CA ALA A 425 15.88 22.22 -23.67
C ALA A 425 15.57 20.81 -23.17
N LEU A 426 14.34 20.60 -22.70
CA LEU A 426 13.81 19.31 -22.31
C LEU A 426 12.61 18.96 -23.18
N GLU A 427 12.57 17.73 -23.69
CA GLU A 427 11.34 17.11 -24.15
C GLU A 427 10.74 16.30 -23.02
N ILE A 428 9.47 16.56 -22.74
CA ILE A 428 8.68 15.87 -21.72
C ILE A 428 7.46 15.29 -22.42
N GLY A 429 7.35 13.97 -22.40
CA GLY A 429 6.23 13.20 -22.92
C GLY A 429 5.52 12.43 -21.81
N TYR A 430 4.21 12.35 -21.82
CA TYR A 430 3.46 11.46 -20.93
C TYR A 430 2.06 11.17 -21.49
N LEU A 431 1.45 10.10 -20.98
CA LEU A 431 0.09 9.71 -21.28
C LEU A 431 -0.83 9.98 -20.09
N ALA A 432 -1.78 10.90 -20.25
CA ALA A 432 -2.81 11.15 -19.26
C ALA A 432 -4.16 10.61 -19.75
N ARG A 433 -4.90 9.93 -18.87
CA ARG A 433 -6.21 9.37 -19.21
C ARG A 433 -7.24 9.66 -18.13
N GLN A 434 -8.49 9.75 -18.54
CA GLN A 434 -9.63 9.70 -17.62
C GLN A 434 -10.12 8.26 -17.50
N LEU A 435 -10.13 7.73 -16.29
CA LEU A 435 -10.65 6.41 -15.97
C LEU A 435 -12.10 6.54 -15.49
N GLY A 436 -13.05 6.15 -16.35
CA GLY A 436 -14.49 6.15 -16.04
C GLY A 436 -15.13 7.54 -15.99
N ALA A 437 -15.67 8.00 -17.12
CA ALA A 437 -16.53 9.17 -17.15
C ALA A 437 -17.87 8.84 -16.47
N ARG A 438 -18.24 9.58 -15.42
CA ARG A 438 -19.51 9.40 -14.69
C ARG A 438 -20.48 10.52 -15.04
N SER A 439 -21.71 10.15 -15.38
CA SER A 439 -22.82 11.11 -15.56
C SER A 439 -23.92 10.83 -14.52
N PRO A 440 -24.22 11.78 -13.62
CA PRO A 440 -23.60 13.11 -13.49
C PRO A 440 -22.22 13.07 -12.81
N GLY A 441 -21.33 14.02 -13.12
CA GLY A 441 -19.93 14.10 -12.64
C GLY A 441 -19.37 15.53 -12.59
N THR A 442 -18.16 15.72 -12.06
CA THR A 442 -17.46 17.01 -11.95
C THR A 442 -16.63 17.37 -13.20
N THR A 443 -16.09 18.60 -13.27
CA THR A 443 -15.13 19.03 -14.31
C THR A 443 -13.72 19.07 -13.72
N ASP A 444 -13.02 17.95 -13.78
CA ASP A 444 -11.74 17.80 -13.09
C ASP A 444 -10.57 18.25 -13.99
N GLN A 445 -9.49 18.74 -13.38
CA GLN A 445 -8.33 19.30 -14.07
C GLN A 445 -7.03 18.61 -13.67
N LEU A 446 -6.11 18.44 -14.62
CA LEU A 446 -4.73 18.01 -14.38
C LEU A 446 -3.78 19.08 -14.92
N GLN A 447 -3.09 19.76 -14.01
CA GLN A 447 -2.06 20.75 -14.33
C GLN A 447 -0.68 20.11 -14.20
N VAL A 448 0.21 20.34 -15.17
CA VAL A 448 1.59 19.88 -15.10
C VAL A 448 2.51 21.09 -15.17
N THR A 449 3.46 21.13 -14.23
CA THR A 449 4.45 22.19 -14.10
C THR A 449 5.84 21.60 -13.94
N TRP A 450 6.86 22.39 -14.23
CA TRP A 450 8.23 22.08 -13.85
C TRP A 450 8.84 23.25 -13.08
N SER A 451 9.79 22.97 -12.19
CA SER A 451 10.52 23.99 -11.44
C SER A 451 11.94 23.55 -11.12
N LEU A 452 12.85 24.51 -10.98
CA LEU A 452 14.11 24.29 -10.28
C LEU A 452 13.86 24.27 -8.77
N GLU A 453 14.78 23.69 -7.99
CA GLU A 453 14.65 23.51 -6.53
C GLU A 453 14.34 24.81 -5.76
N GLU A 454 14.82 25.97 -6.24
CA GLU A 454 14.54 27.31 -5.69
C GLU A 454 13.80 28.25 -6.66
N GLY A 455 13.22 27.70 -7.74
CA GLY A 455 12.56 28.48 -8.81
C GLY A 455 11.04 28.53 -8.70
N GLU A 456 10.43 29.54 -9.33
CA GLU A 456 8.97 29.55 -9.53
C GLU A 456 8.56 28.44 -10.51
N PRO A 457 7.42 27.77 -10.29
CA PRO A 457 6.94 26.74 -11.19
C PRO A 457 6.45 27.32 -12.52
N HIS A 458 6.85 26.67 -13.60
CA HIS A 458 6.50 27.00 -14.98
C HIS A 458 5.46 26.01 -15.50
N ASN A 459 4.37 26.52 -16.07
CA ASN A 459 3.30 25.68 -16.64
C ASN A 459 3.77 24.96 -17.92
N LEU A 460 3.58 23.65 -17.95
CA LEU A 460 3.74 22.82 -19.15
C LEU A 460 2.41 22.65 -19.87
N SER A 461 1.36 22.32 -19.12
CA SER A 461 0.05 22.01 -19.68
C SER A 461 -1.05 22.03 -18.62
N GLU A 462 -2.29 22.19 -19.08
CA GLU A 462 -3.49 22.09 -18.27
C GLU A 462 -4.54 21.29 -19.06
N LEU A 463 -4.88 20.11 -18.55
CA LEU A 463 -5.88 19.23 -19.15
C LEU A 463 -7.19 19.38 -18.37
N THR A 464 -8.30 19.56 -19.09
CA THR A 464 -9.64 19.64 -18.49
C THR A 464 -10.50 18.48 -18.99
N PHE A 465 -11.02 17.70 -18.05
CA PHE A 465 -11.86 16.53 -18.32
C PHE A 465 -13.30 16.82 -17.90
N LEU A 466 -14.22 16.74 -18.86
CA LEU A 466 -15.63 17.04 -18.66
C LEU A 466 -16.41 15.76 -18.31
N ALA A 467 -17.42 15.87 -17.44
CA ALA A 467 -18.40 14.81 -17.26
C ALA A 467 -19.15 14.51 -18.59
N GLY A 468 -19.29 13.23 -18.94
CA GLY A 468 -19.91 12.77 -20.18
C GLY A 468 -20.80 11.55 -19.97
N PRO A 469 -21.69 11.21 -20.93
CA PRO A 469 -22.37 9.92 -20.92
C PRO A 469 -21.31 8.82 -20.88
N GLU A 470 -21.64 7.70 -20.24
CA GLU A 470 -20.78 6.50 -20.11
C GLU A 470 -20.30 6.07 -21.51
N GLU A 471 -19.18 6.62 -21.97
CA GLU A 471 -18.57 6.28 -23.24
C GLU A 471 -17.55 5.21 -23.00
N THR A 472 -17.60 4.20 -23.85
CA THR A 472 -16.86 2.96 -23.65
C THR A 472 -15.35 3.19 -23.79
N LEU A 473 -14.83 4.21 -24.48
CA LEU A 473 -13.37 4.37 -24.61
C LEU A 473 -12.82 5.48 -23.68
N PRO A 474 -11.73 5.24 -22.92
CA PRO A 474 -11.08 6.30 -22.15
C PRO A 474 -10.60 7.40 -23.11
N ARG A 475 -10.88 8.66 -22.76
CA ARG A 475 -10.27 9.80 -23.46
C ARG A 475 -8.80 9.85 -23.04
N SER A 476 -7.92 9.41 -23.93
CA SER A 476 -6.48 9.50 -23.78
C SER A 476 -5.94 10.76 -24.46
N GLU A 477 -5.10 11.50 -23.76
CA GLU A 477 -4.30 12.56 -24.35
C GLU A 477 -2.82 12.21 -24.11
N THR A 478 -2.13 11.84 -25.19
CA THR A 478 -0.67 11.77 -25.20
C THR A 478 -0.18 13.19 -25.39
N LEU A 479 0.57 13.72 -24.43
CA LEU A 479 1.16 15.03 -24.54
C LEU A 479 2.67 14.88 -24.69
N VAL A 480 3.24 15.51 -25.73
CA VAL A 480 4.68 15.69 -25.89
C VAL A 480 4.93 17.17 -26.04
N THR A 481 5.75 17.74 -25.17
CA THR A 481 6.11 19.16 -25.21
C THR A 481 7.62 19.33 -25.09
N THR A 482 8.16 20.29 -25.84
CA THR A 482 9.56 20.70 -25.75
C THR A 482 9.63 22.06 -25.10
N VAL A 483 10.37 22.18 -24.00
CA VAL A 483 10.50 23.40 -23.22
C VAL A 483 11.95 23.82 -23.17
N ALA A 484 12.21 25.08 -23.51
CA ALA A 484 13.53 25.67 -23.31
C ALA A 484 13.73 25.88 -21.81
N VAL A 485 14.88 25.45 -21.31
CA VAL A 485 15.24 25.48 -19.89
C VAL A 485 16.68 25.94 -19.75
N GLU A 486 17.11 26.28 -18.55
CA GLU A 486 18.53 26.47 -18.23
C GLU A 486 18.82 25.67 -16.96
N ILE A 487 19.18 24.40 -17.12
CA ILE A 487 19.46 23.50 -15.99
C ILE A 487 20.97 23.26 -15.94
N PRO A 488 21.70 23.91 -15.02
CA PRO A 488 23.15 23.73 -14.92
C PRO A 488 23.56 22.28 -14.67
N ALA A 489 24.77 21.91 -15.07
CA ALA A 489 25.35 20.62 -14.71
C ALA A 489 25.39 20.48 -13.17
N GLY A 490 24.87 19.37 -12.67
CA GLY A 490 24.76 19.05 -11.24
C GLY A 490 23.55 19.68 -10.53
N ALA A 491 22.69 20.42 -11.23
CA ALA A 491 21.43 20.93 -10.69
C ALA A 491 20.28 19.93 -10.89
N SER A 492 19.22 20.10 -10.11
CA SER A 492 18.01 19.28 -10.17
C SER A 492 16.78 20.11 -10.56
N PHE A 493 15.82 19.47 -11.21
CA PHE A 493 14.50 20.03 -11.47
C PHE A 493 13.42 19.04 -11.06
N THR A 494 12.22 19.56 -10.78
CA THR A 494 11.06 18.76 -10.37
C THR A 494 9.97 18.89 -11.42
N LEU A 495 9.37 17.77 -11.82
CA LEU A 495 8.08 17.76 -12.51
C LEU A 495 7.00 17.57 -11.46
N THR A 496 6.00 18.45 -11.48
CA THR A 496 4.88 18.45 -10.53
C THR A 496 3.58 18.40 -11.30
N PHE A 497 2.77 17.42 -10.98
CA PHE A 497 1.44 17.21 -11.52
C PHE A 497 0.43 17.46 -10.40
N THR A 498 -0.59 18.27 -10.70
CA THR A 498 -1.61 18.68 -9.74
C THR A 498 -2.98 18.36 -10.31
N ALA A 499 -3.66 17.40 -9.68
CA ALA A 499 -5.01 16.99 -10.03
C ALA A 499 -6.02 17.68 -9.11
N THR A 500 -6.94 18.43 -9.69
CA THR A 500 -7.93 19.23 -8.95
C THR A 500 -9.33 18.80 -9.32
N ARG A 501 -10.17 18.52 -8.32
CA ARG A 501 -11.60 18.24 -8.53
C ARG A 501 -12.34 19.52 -8.92
N GLY A 502 -13.21 19.42 -9.92
CA GLY A 502 -14.08 20.51 -10.35
C GLY A 502 -15.22 20.81 -9.39
N PRO A 503 -15.86 22.00 -9.48
CA PRO A 503 -17.03 22.31 -8.67
C PRO A 503 -18.21 21.39 -9.00
N ASP A 504 -18.88 20.88 -7.96
CA ASP A 504 -20.12 20.11 -8.07
C ASP A 504 -21.20 20.95 -8.76
N GLN A 505 -21.80 20.41 -9.83
CA GLN A 505 -22.80 21.12 -10.63
C GLN A 505 -24.24 20.98 -10.07
N GLY A 506 -24.40 20.57 -8.80
CA GLY A 506 -25.67 20.34 -8.10
C GLY A 506 -25.77 21.09 -6.76
N GLY A 507 -27.00 21.26 -6.22
CA GLY A 507 -27.25 21.99 -4.97
C GLY A 507 -26.63 21.35 -3.72
N GLU A 508 -26.66 22.06 -2.58
CA GLU A 508 -26.00 21.65 -1.33
C GLU A 508 -26.33 20.21 -0.91
N VAL A 509 -25.27 19.42 -0.65
CA VAL A 509 -25.33 18.06 -0.13
C VAL A 509 -25.49 18.11 1.39
N SER A 510 -26.43 17.34 1.96
CA SER A 510 -26.59 17.25 3.42
C SER A 510 -25.45 16.47 4.07
N SER A 511 -24.95 16.98 5.19
CA SER A 511 -23.98 16.33 6.07
C SER A 511 -24.60 15.87 7.41
N ALA A 512 -25.93 15.71 7.47
CA ALA A 512 -26.63 15.38 8.71
C ALA A 512 -26.35 13.95 9.20
N VAL A 513 -26.30 13.80 10.53
CA VAL A 513 -26.27 12.51 11.23
C VAL A 513 -27.38 12.54 12.27
N PHE A 514 -28.30 11.57 12.23
CA PHE A 514 -29.48 11.58 13.11
C PHE A 514 -30.04 10.18 13.41
N PHE A 515 -30.73 10.04 14.55
CA PHE A 515 -31.52 8.85 14.87
C PHE A 515 -32.69 8.70 13.91
N ASN A 516 -32.85 7.51 13.35
CA ASN A 516 -33.87 7.21 12.34
C ASN A 516 -35.03 6.39 12.88
N GLU A 517 -34.73 5.41 13.73
CA GLU A 517 -35.70 4.46 14.23
C GLU A 517 -35.25 3.91 15.59
N VAL A 518 -36.19 3.67 16.51
CA VAL A 518 -35.97 3.14 17.87
C VAL A 518 -37.12 2.20 18.25
N HIS A 519 -36.78 1.03 18.79
CA HIS A 519 -37.71 0.09 19.45
C HIS A 519 -37.17 -0.18 20.85
N TYR A 520 -37.84 0.39 21.87
CA TYR A 520 -37.40 0.37 23.27
C TYR A 520 -38.34 -0.41 24.19
N ASP A 521 -39.55 -0.75 23.76
CA ASP A 521 -40.52 -1.50 24.57
C ASP A 521 -41.24 -2.58 23.76
N ASN A 522 -41.52 -3.74 24.39
CA ASN A 522 -42.12 -4.90 23.75
C ASN A 522 -43.00 -5.73 24.70
N ALA A 523 -43.97 -6.48 24.15
CA ALA A 523 -44.82 -7.37 24.95
C ALA A 523 -44.04 -8.59 25.43
N GLY A 524 -43.67 -8.61 26.72
CA GLY A 524 -43.06 -9.77 27.35
C GLY A 524 -41.70 -9.47 27.96
N ALA A 525 -40.66 -10.21 27.54
CA ALA A 525 -39.29 -9.98 27.96
C ALA A 525 -38.58 -9.10 26.93
N ASP A 526 -37.71 -8.19 27.39
CA ASP A 526 -36.92 -7.23 26.62
C ASP A 526 -36.10 -7.95 25.52
N ASN A 527 -36.70 -8.12 24.34
CA ASN A 527 -36.19 -8.91 23.22
C ASN A 527 -36.53 -8.17 21.92
N GLY A 528 -35.54 -8.04 21.03
CA GLY A 528 -35.71 -7.37 19.74
C GLY A 528 -35.71 -5.85 19.81
N GLU A 529 -35.15 -5.29 20.89
CA GLU A 529 -34.79 -3.87 20.99
C GLU A 529 -33.85 -3.47 19.86
N PHE A 530 -34.03 -2.26 19.37
CA PHE A 530 -33.46 -1.84 18.11
C PHE A 530 -33.24 -0.33 18.07
N ILE A 531 -32.15 0.08 17.42
CA ILE A 531 -31.85 1.48 17.17
C ILE A 531 -31.18 1.65 15.81
N GLU A 532 -31.49 2.76 15.15
CA GLU A 532 -30.97 3.08 13.84
C GLU A 532 -30.51 4.53 13.73
N VAL A 533 -29.41 4.74 13.02
CA VAL A 533 -28.81 6.05 12.75
C VAL A 533 -28.64 6.21 11.24
N VAL A 534 -29.07 7.34 10.70
CA VAL A 534 -28.84 7.76 9.32
C VAL A 534 -27.64 8.70 9.26
N VAL A 535 -26.78 8.46 8.28
CA VAL A 535 -25.64 9.32 7.92
C VAL A 535 -25.86 9.81 6.49
N ALA A 536 -25.99 11.13 6.32
CA ALA A 536 -26.18 11.78 5.03
C ALA A 536 -24.93 11.69 4.14
N PRO A 537 -25.09 11.77 2.80
CA PRO A 537 -24.00 11.54 1.85
C PRO A 537 -22.87 12.57 1.92
N GLY A 538 -23.08 13.77 2.48
CA GLY A 538 -22.05 14.79 2.66
C GLY A 538 -21.39 14.80 4.03
N PHE A 539 -21.63 13.78 4.86
CA PHE A 539 -20.95 13.66 6.15
C PHE A 539 -19.56 13.05 5.96
N GLU A 540 -18.54 13.91 6.00
CA GLU A 540 -17.12 13.58 6.04
C GLU A 540 -16.60 13.82 7.46
N ALA A 541 -16.29 12.76 8.21
CA ALA A 541 -15.58 12.89 9.47
C ALA A 541 -14.11 13.24 9.18
N ALA A 542 -13.46 14.01 10.06
CA ALA A 542 -12.04 14.34 9.90
C ALA A 542 -11.21 13.04 9.93
N GLY A 543 -10.72 12.60 8.77
CA GLY A 543 -9.97 11.33 8.64
C GLY A 543 -10.80 10.10 8.26
N GLY A 544 -12.06 10.28 7.83
CA GLY A 544 -12.86 9.20 7.22
C GLY A 544 -13.34 8.10 8.18
N ASP A 545 -13.15 8.27 9.49
CA ASP A 545 -13.40 7.22 10.47
C ASP A 545 -14.74 7.38 11.20
N LEU A 546 -15.57 6.33 11.17
CA LEU A 546 -16.84 6.24 11.90
C LEU A 546 -16.65 6.22 13.44
N GLN A 547 -15.40 6.22 13.91
CA GLN A 547 -15.02 6.31 15.33
C GLN A 547 -15.50 7.58 16.05
N GLU A 548 -15.89 8.62 15.32
CA GLU A 548 -16.35 9.88 15.91
C GLU A 548 -17.85 9.93 16.22
N VAL A 549 -18.64 8.92 15.82
CA VAL A 549 -20.10 8.87 16.07
C VAL A 549 -20.42 7.86 17.17
N GLU A 550 -21.09 8.33 18.23
CA GLU A 550 -21.45 7.50 19.39
C GLU A 550 -22.92 7.67 19.78
N VAL A 551 -23.54 6.59 20.25
CA VAL A 551 -24.88 6.58 20.84
C VAL A 551 -24.77 6.32 22.34
N VAL A 552 -25.27 7.25 23.15
CA VAL A 552 -25.24 7.18 24.61
C VAL A 552 -26.67 7.00 25.14
N PHE A 553 -26.90 5.93 25.89
CA PHE A 553 -28.19 5.61 26.49
C PHE A 553 -28.27 6.18 27.90
N TYR A 554 -29.42 6.78 28.23
CA TYR A 554 -29.65 7.51 29.47
C TYR A 554 -30.84 6.95 30.26
N ASN A 555 -30.63 6.80 31.57
CA ASN A 555 -31.72 6.60 32.53
C ASN A 555 -32.22 7.98 32.98
N GLY A 556 -33.46 8.34 32.67
CA GLY A 556 -34.06 9.64 32.97
C GLY A 556 -34.88 9.68 34.25
N SER A 557 -34.96 8.57 35.00
CA SER A 557 -35.63 8.54 36.32
C SER A 557 -35.09 9.64 37.23
N GLU A 558 -35.96 10.26 38.05
CA GLU A 558 -35.61 11.42 38.88
C GLU A 558 -34.39 11.18 39.77
N SER A 559 -34.13 9.93 40.17
CA SER A 559 -33.00 9.55 41.02
C SER A 559 -31.67 9.34 40.29
N GLN A 560 -31.66 9.20 38.96
CA GLN A 560 -30.46 8.84 38.19
C GLN A 560 -30.06 9.92 37.18
N ARG A 561 -30.87 10.20 36.16
CA ARG A 561 -30.60 11.19 35.08
C ARG A 561 -29.16 11.13 34.53
N ARG A 562 -28.63 9.93 34.30
CA ARG A 562 -27.22 9.68 33.93
C ARG A 562 -27.11 8.63 32.83
N PRO A 563 -26.00 8.62 32.06
CA PRO A 563 -25.79 7.59 31.06
C PRO A 563 -25.58 6.22 31.73
N TYR A 564 -26.01 5.15 31.07
CA TYR A 564 -25.75 3.78 31.51
C TYR A 564 -25.04 2.92 30.45
N ARG A 565 -24.98 3.37 29.19
CA ARG A 565 -24.29 2.68 28.09
C ARG A 565 -23.86 3.68 27.02
N THR A 566 -22.73 3.42 26.38
CA THR A 566 -22.29 4.07 25.15
C THR A 566 -21.92 3.00 24.15
N VAL A 567 -22.33 3.17 22.89
CA VAL A 567 -21.97 2.28 21.77
C VAL A 567 -21.47 3.15 20.63
N ALA A 568 -20.35 2.77 20.01
CA ALA A 568 -19.82 3.48 18.85
C ALA A 568 -20.54 3.01 17.59
N LEU A 569 -20.72 3.90 16.61
CA LEU A 569 -21.41 3.56 15.36
C LEU A 569 -20.68 2.48 14.56
N ARG A 570 -19.35 2.32 14.72
CA ARG A 570 -18.58 1.21 14.13
C ARG A 570 -19.03 -0.19 14.58
N ASP A 571 -19.69 -0.28 15.74
CA ASP A 571 -20.18 -1.54 16.30
C ASP A 571 -21.61 -1.87 15.80
N PHE A 572 -22.17 -1.03 14.93
CA PHE A 572 -23.47 -1.24 14.29
C PHE A 572 -23.26 -2.07 13.01
N GLU A 573 -24.22 -2.92 12.69
CA GLU A 573 -24.23 -3.60 11.38
C GLU A 573 -24.57 -2.55 10.31
N SER A 574 -23.69 -2.40 9.32
CA SER A 574 -23.92 -1.51 8.18
C SER A 574 -24.62 -2.28 7.06
N PHE A 575 -25.81 -1.83 6.66
CA PHE A 575 -26.46 -2.28 5.44
C PHE A 575 -26.39 -1.15 4.42
N ALA A 576 -25.39 -1.20 3.54
CA ALA A 576 -25.44 -0.44 2.30
C ALA A 576 -26.13 -1.32 1.26
N GLN A 577 -27.36 -0.98 0.85
CA GLN A 577 -27.88 -1.37 -0.46
C GLN A 577 -27.62 -0.19 -1.40
N PRO A 578 -26.61 -0.25 -2.29
CA PRO A 578 -26.39 0.77 -3.30
C PRO A 578 -27.65 0.90 -4.16
N GLY A 579 -28.29 2.08 -4.13
CA GLY A 579 -29.30 2.47 -5.13
C GLY A 579 -30.70 2.85 -4.64
N GLU A 580 -31.09 2.58 -3.39
CA GLU A 580 -32.47 2.89 -2.94
C GLU A 580 -32.61 4.18 -2.10
N SER A 581 -31.52 4.69 -1.50
CA SER A 581 -31.59 5.75 -0.47
C SER A 581 -30.95 7.10 -0.85
N ASN A 582 -30.73 7.39 -2.14
CA ASN A 582 -30.07 8.64 -2.60
C ASN A 582 -28.73 8.95 -1.88
N GLY A 583 -27.88 7.93 -1.68
CA GLY A 583 -26.54 8.08 -1.08
C GLY A 583 -26.50 8.14 0.45
N TYR A 584 -27.64 8.10 1.14
CA TYR A 584 -27.69 7.99 2.61
C TYR A 584 -27.28 6.59 3.07
N ARG A 585 -26.52 6.53 4.17
CA ARG A 585 -26.10 5.29 4.85
C ARG A 585 -26.95 5.10 6.11
N ILE A 586 -27.42 3.87 6.34
CA ILE A 586 -28.31 3.53 7.46
C ILE A 586 -27.65 2.43 8.29
N TYR A 587 -27.44 2.72 9.57
CA TYR A 587 -26.71 1.85 10.51
C TYR A 587 -27.66 1.36 11.59
N SER A 588 -27.70 0.05 11.80
CA SER A 588 -28.63 -0.58 12.74
C SER A 588 -27.89 -1.34 13.83
N HIS A 589 -28.45 -1.34 15.03
CA HIS A 589 -27.94 -2.13 16.14
C HIS A 589 -29.08 -2.71 16.97
N PHE A 590 -28.86 -3.92 17.48
CA PHE A 590 -29.79 -4.65 18.35
C PHE A 590 -29.18 -4.77 19.75
N PRO A 591 -29.14 -3.68 20.53
CA PRO A 591 -28.64 -3.74 21.90
C PRO A 591 -29.61 -4.57 22.76
N SER A 592 -29.09 -5.20 23.81
CA SER A 592 -29.91 -5.72 24.90
C SER A 592 -30.11 -4.68 26.00
N ASP A 593 -31.25 -4.73 26.69
CA ASP A 593 -31.55 -3.96 27.89
C ASP A 593 -31.63 -2.43 27.66
N ILE A 594 -32.30 -1.99 26.58
CA ILE A 594 -32.78 -0.60 26.48
C ILE A 594 -33.79 -0.38 27.62
N GLN A 595 -33.60 0.69 28.40
CA GLN A 595 -34.48 0.96 29.52
C GLN A 595 -35.75 1.65 29.02
N ASN A 596 -36.92 1.20 29.46
CA ASN A 596 -38.25 1.70 29.07
C ASN A 596 -38.92 2.52 30.19
N GLY A 597 -38.14 3.27 30.98
CA GLY A 597 -38.64 4.15 32.02
C GLY A 597 -39.27 5.43 31.47
N SER A 598 -40.27 5.96 32.18
CA SER A 598 -40.89 7.27 31.88
C SER A 598 -40.25 8.39 32.72
N PRO A 599 -39.34 9.22 32.17
CA PRO A 599 -38.69 9.11 30.86
C PRO A 599 -37.29 8.46 30.94
N ASP A 600 -36.84 7.89 29.82
CA ASP A 600 -35.47 7.47 29.50
C ASP A 600 -35.11 8.04 28.12
N GLY A 601 -33.83 7.97 27.71
CA GLY A 601 -33.41 8.68 26.50
C GLY A 601 -32.09 8.25 25.86
N LEU A 602 -31.77 8.91 24.75
CA LEU A 602 -30.67 8.60 23.84
C LEU A 602 -29.97 9.90 23.41
N ALA A 603 -28.65 9.96 23.48
CA ALA A 603 -27.86 11.05 22.94
C ALA A 603 -26.99 10.55 21.77
N LEU A 604 -27.02 11.27 20.66
CA LEU A 604 -26.15 11.05 19.50
C LEU A 604 -25.00 12.04 19.57
N LEU A 605 -23.77 11.55 19.58
CA LEU A 605 -22.56 12.36 19.59
C LEU A 605 -21.87 12.30 18.23
N VAL A 606 -21.29 13.41 17.82
CA VAL A 606 -20.38 13.50 16.68
C VAL A 606 -19.15 14.28 17.13
N ALA A 607 -17.97 13.68 17.05
CA ALA A 607 -16.69 14.22 17.54
C ALA A 607 -16.80 14.72 19.00
N GLY A 608 -17.46 13.93 19.86
CA GLY A 608 -17.67 14.26 21.27
C GLY A 608 -18.71 15.35 21.55
N GLN A 609 -19.36 15.93 20.53
CA GLN A 609 -20.42 16.93 20.68
C GLN A 609 -21.81 16.30 20.53
N VAL A 610 -22.72 16.61 21.46
CA VAL A 610 -24.11 16.14 21.41
C VAL A 610 -24.85 16.80 20.24
N ARG A 611 -25.25 15.99 19.25
CA ARG A 611 -26.04 16.39 18.07
C ARG A 611 -27.53 16.25 18.29
N GLN A 612 -27.95 15.15 18.91
CA GLN A 612 -29.34 14.95 19.33
C GLN A 612 -29.36 14.42 20.75
N PHE A 613 -30.35 14.86 21.53
CA PHE A 613 -30.66 14.28 22.84
C PHE A 613 -32.16 14.07 22.90
N LEU A 614 -32.58 12.84 22.64
CA LEU A 614 -33.98 12.43 22.56
C LEU A 614 -34.39 11.69 23.84
N SER A 615 -35.67 11.75 24.19
CA SER A 615 -36.28 10.92 25.23
C SER A 615 -37.64 10.41 24.80
N TYR A 616 -38.10 9.34 25.42
CA TYR A 616 -39.45 8.80 25.23
C TYR A 616 -40.22 8.85 26.55
N GLU A 617 -41.54 8.95 26.44
CA GLU A 617 -42.49 8.99 27.58
C GLU A 617 -42.23 10.14 28.57
N GLY A 618 -41.81 11.29 28.05
CA GLY A 618 -41.52 12.52 28.78
C GLY A 618 -40.12 13.07 28.49
N SER A 619 -39.81 14.23 29.07
CA SER A 619 -38.51 14.91 28.94
C SER A 619 -37.80 15.00 30.29
N PHE A 620 -36.46 14.98 30.30
CA PHE A 620 -35.66 15.23 31.49
C PHE A 620 -34.40 16.05 31.17
N VAL A 621 -33.78 16.60 32.21
CA VAL A 621 -32.46 17.25 32.11
C VAL A 621 -31.41 16.29 32.61
N ALA A 622 -30.41 15.94 31.79
CA ALA A 622 -29.34 15.05 32.23
C ALA A 622 -28.48 15.70 33.33
N LEU A 623 -28.09 14.92 34.33
CA LEU A 623 -27.20 15.34 35.42
C LEU A 623 -25.73 14.97 35.16
N GLU A 624 -25.48 13.91 34.39
CA GLU A 624 -24.14 13.37 34.11
C GLU A 624 -23.98 13.03 32.62
N GLY A 625 -22.75 12.71 32.21
CA GLY A 625 -22.42 12.32 30.84
C GLY A 625 -22.38 13.47 29.84
N PRO A 626 -22.24 13.16 28.54
CA PRO A 626 -22.05 14.17 27.49
C PRO A 626 -23.20 15.19 27.36
N ALA A 627 -24.43 14.81 27.69
CA ALA A 627 -25.60 15.69 27.67
C ALA A 627 -25.85 16.43 29.00
N ALA A 628 -24.93 16.40 29.98
CA ALA A 628 -25.14 17.00 31.29
C ALA A 628 -25.58 18.49 31.20
N GLY A 629 -26.71 18.81 31.83
CA GLY A 629 -27.34 20.13 31.81
C GLY A 629 -28.23 20.42 30.59
N MET A 630 -28.28 19.52 29.60
CA MET A 630 -29.18 19.62 28.45
C MET A 630 -30.54 19.00 28.78
N ALA A 631 -31.63 19.63 28.31
CA ALA A 631 -32.96 19.03 28.34
C ALA A 631 -33.12 18.13 27.11
N SER A 632 -33.63 16.91 27.29
CA SER A 632 -33.98 16.02 26.19
C SER A 632 -35.19 16.54 25.42
N GLN A 633 -35.22 16.27 24.12
CA GLN A 633 -36.38 16.46 23.27
C GLN A 633 -37.22 15.18 23.30
N GLU A 634 -38.47 15.30 23.74
CA GLU A 634 -39.41 14.18 23.76
C GLU A 634 -39.81 13.78 22.33
N ILE A 635 -39.68 12.49 22.02
CA ILE A 635 -40.30 11.87 20.85
C ILE A 635 -41.81 11.84 21.13
N ALA A 636 -42.58 12.59 20.35
CA ALA A 636 -44.00 12.85 20.62
C ALA A 636 -44.95 11.64 20.41
N VAL A 637 -44.38 10.46 20.16
CA VAL A 637 -45.06 9.18 20.00
C VAL A 637 -44.39 8.17 20.93
N ALA A 638 -45.17 7.26 21.52
CA ALA A 638 -44.71 6.26 22.47
C ALA A 638 -45.20 4.86 22.08
N GLN A 639 -44.51 3.82 22.55
CA GLN A 639 -44.87 2.43 22.34
C GLN A 639 -45.93 1.92 23.37
N ASP A 640 -46.91 2.77 23.73
CA ASP A 640 -48.00 2.45 24.65
C ASP A 640 -48.75 1.16 24.26
N ASP A 641 -49.00 0.23 25.20
CA ASP A 641 -49.46 -1.14 24.91
C ASP A 641 -48.39 -1.90 24.10
N PRO A 642 -47.43 -2.56 24.78
CA PRO A 642 -46.15 -2.93 24.20
C PRO A 642 -46.32 -3.79 22.93
N PRO A 643 -45.70 -3.41 21.80
CA PRO A 643 -45.88 -4.14 20.55
C PRO A 643 -45.18 -5.51 20.56
N PRO A 644 -45.52 -6.41 19.63
CA PRO A 644 -44.77 -7.64 19.43
C PRO A 644 -43.28 -7.36 19.14
N VAL A 645 -42.41 -8.29 19.52
CA VAL A 645 -40.96 -8.27 19.25
C VAL A 645 -40.70 -7.92 17.78
N GLY A 646 -40.01 -6.80 17.53
CA GLY A 646 -39.62 -6.34 16.20
C GLY A 646 -40.70 -5.62 15.37
N PHE A 647 -41.84 -5.28 15.98
CA PHE A 647 -42.94 -4.54 15.33
C PHE A 647 -43.25 -3.23 16.07
N GLY A 648 -43.91 -2.27 15.41
CA GLY A 648 -44.43 -1.08 16.08
C GLY A 648 -43.37 -0.16 16.69
N ALA A 649 -42.18 -0.11 16.08
CA ALA A 649 -41.10 0.80 16.45
C ALA A 649 -41.49 2.27 16.22
N LEU A 650 -40.73 3.19 16.82
CA LEU A 650 -40.80 4.62 16.53
C LEU A 650 -39.82 4.91 15.39
N GLY A 651 -40.30 5.44 14.27
CA GLY A 651 -39.45 5.75 13.12
C GLY A 651 -39.78 7.09 12.49
N LEU A 652 -38.78 7.75 11.92
CA LEU A 652 -38.95 8.96 11.13
C LEU A 652 -39.61 8.64 9.78
N THR A 653 -40.71 9.33 9.46
CA THR A 653 -41.39 9.25 8.16
C THR A 653 -41.46 10.62 7.49
N GLY A 654 -41.76 10.67 6.19
CA GLY A 654 -41.81 11.91 5.41
C GLY A 654 -40.78 11.96 4.28
N SER A 655 -40.57 13.15 3.72
CA SER A 655 -39.67 13.37 2.59
C SER A 655 -38.78 14.57 2.86
N GLY A 656 -37.46 14.37 2.84
CA GLY A 656 -36.54 15.43 3.22
C GLY A 656 -35.06 15.04 3.22
N ALA A 657 -34.17 16.03 3.37
CA ALA A 657 -32.73 15.81 3.41
C ALA A 657 -32.17 15.60 4.83
N ASP A 658 -32.89 16.06 5.86
CA ASP A 658 -32.44 16.06 7.25
C ASP A 658 -33.59 15.70 8.22
N GLU A 659 -33.26 15.35 9.46
CA GLU A 659 -34.25 15.00 10.49
C GLU A 659 -35.35 16.05 10.68
N SER A 660 -35.01 17.34 10.60
CA SER A 660 -35.98 18.44 10.80
C SER A 660 -37.12 18.48 9.76
N SER A 661 -36.94 17.80 8.63
CA SER A 661 -37.93 17.66 7.56
C SER A 661 -38.73 16.37 7.63
N LEU A 662 -38.40 15.50 8.60
CA LEU A 662 -39.05 14.24 8.87
C LEU A 662 -39.87 14.35 10.17
N SER A 663 -40.66 13.34 10.47
CA SER A 663 -41.48 13.32 11.69
C SER A 663 -41.57 11.93 12.29
N TRP A 664 -41.31 11.85 13.60
CA TRP A 664 -41.43 10.61 14.37
C TRP A 664 -42.87 10.09 14.32
N THR A 665 -43.00 8.82 13.96
CA THR A 665 -44.26 8.10 13.84
C THR A 665 -44.11 6.74 14.52
N ARG A 666 -45.11 6.33 15.30
CA ARG A 666 -45.19 4.93 15.74
C ARG A 666 -45.71 4.07 14.59
N PHE A 667 -44.96 3.05 14.21
CA PHE A 667 -45.39 2.09 13.21
C PHE A 667 -46.58 1.26 13.70
N GLY A 668 -47.35 0.69 12.75
CA GLY A 668 -48.46 -0.21 13.09
C GLY A 668 -47.95 -1.49 13.78
N GLU A 669 -48.81 -2.14 14.56
CA GLU A 669 -48.49 -3.41 15.25
C GLU A 669 -48.13 -4.56 14.28
N ASP A 670 -48.46 -4.42 13.00
CA ASP A 670 -48.18 -5.34 11.91
C ASP A 670 -47.03 -4.89 10.99
N VAL A 671 -46.38 -3.77 11.31
CA VAL A 671 -45.23 -3.23 10.55
C VAL A 671 -43.96 -3.50 11.35
N SER A 672 -43.04 -4.26 10.74
CA SER A 672 -41.73 -4.57 11.33
C SER A 672 -40.82 -3.34 11.33
N HIS A 673 -39.85 -3.30 12.23
CA HIS A 673 -38.73 -2.36 12.10
C HIS A 673 -37.96 -2.57 10.79
N SER A 674 -37.18 -1.57 10.38
CA SER A 674 -36.53 -1.51 9.06
C SER A 674 -35.00 -1.51 9.14
N PRO A 675 -34.36 -2.54 9.76
CA PRO A 675 -32.91 -2.55 9.93
C PRO A 675 -32.20 -2.37 8.59
N GLY A 676 -31.48 -1.25 8.44
CA GLY A 676 -30.64 -0.98 7.29
C GLY A 676 -31.39 -0.47 6.07
N ALA A 677 -32.68 -0.13 6.21
CA ALA A 677 -33.54 0.31 5.12
C ALA A 677 -34.29 1.58 5.51
N ALA A 678 -34.72 2.36 4.51
CA ALA A 678 -35.57 3.51 4.78
C ALA A 678 -36.89 3.06 5.44
N ASN A 679 -37.33 3.81 6.45
CA ASN A 679 -38.58 3.58 7.16
C ASN A 679 -39.77 3.55 6.20
N ALA A 680 -40.82 2.80 6.54
CA ALA A 680 -42.06 2.79 5.75
C ALA A 680 -42.65 4.21 5.61
N GLY A 681 -42.71 4.73 4.38
CA GLY A 681 -43.17 6.10 4.11
C GLY A 681 -42.11 7.20 4.28
N GLN A 682 -40.84 6.82 4.40
CA GLN A 682 -39.70 7.72 4.37
C GLN A 682 -39.08 7.79 2.96
N SER A 683 -38.60 8.98 2.59
CA SER A 683 -37.81 9.19 1.38
C SER A 683 -36.77 10.29 1.63
N PHE A 684 -35.54 10.08 1.17
CA PHE A 684 -34.47 11.07 1.29
C PHE A 684 -34.39 11.92 0.02
N THR A 685 -34.33 13.25 0.15
CA THR A 685 -34.38 14.18 -1.00
C THR A 685 -33.15 15.08 -1.14
N GLY A 686 -32.03 14.75 -0.47
CA GLY A 686 -30.77 15.50 -0.57
C GLY A 686 -30.09 15.33 -1.94
N ALA A 687 -29.33 16.34 -2.37
CA ALA A 687 -28.39 16.17 -3.48
C ALA A 687 -27.28 15.19 -3.04
N THR A 688 -26.87 14.30 -3.93
CA THR A 688 -25.68 13.45 -3.74
C THR A 688 -24.45 14.21 -4.23
N PRO A 689 -23.29 14.14 -3.55
CA PRO A 689 -22.03 14.57 -4.14
C PRO A 689 -21.88 13.89 -5.50
N LEU A 690 -21.48 14.66 -6.51
CA LEU A 690 -21.13 14.04 -7.78
C LEU A 690 -19.81 13.29 -7.56
N PRO A 691 -19.72 12.01 -7.96
CA PRO A 691 -18.47 11.28 -7.79
C PRO A 691 -17.38 11.96 -8.62
N ALA A 692 -16.22 12.21 -8.01
CA ALA A 692 -15.01 12.62 -8.71
C ALA A 692 -14.60 11.53 -9.70
N GLN A 693 -13.98 11.93 -10.82
CA GLN A 693 -13.56 10.99 -11.86
C GLN A 693 -12.11 10.57 -11.62
N ALA A 694 -11.78 9.32 -11.95
CA ALA A 694 -10.42 8.84 -11.81
C ALA A 694 -9.56 9.30 -13.00
N PHE A 695 -8.27 9.41 -12.75
CA PHE A 695 -7.23 9.69 -13.74
C PHE A 695 -6.21 8.57 -13.77
N SER A 696 -5.45 8.49 -14.85
CA SER A 696 -4.17 7.79 -14.86
C SER A 696 -3.05 8.58 -15.53
N LEU A 697 -1.83 8.34 -15.07
CA LEU A 697 -0.56 8.73 -15.70
C LEU A 697 0.18 7.46 -16.14
N ASP A 698 0.75 7.50 -17.33
CA ASP A 698 1.54 6.42 -17.91
C ASP A 698 2.58 6.97 -18.92
N ASP A 699 3.50 6.13 -19.38
CA ASP A 699 4.47 6.39 -20.45
C ASP A 699 5.25 7.72 -20.27
N LEU A 700 5.74 8.03 -19.07
CA LEU A 700 6.53 9.25 -18.85
C LEU A 700 7.88 9.12 -19.56
N GLN A 701 8.19 10.10 -20.40
CA GLN A 701 9.47 10.27 -21.06
C GLN A 701 10.04 11.65 -20.74
N VAL A 702 11.28 11.70 -20.28
CA VAL A 702 12.00 12.96 -20.04
C VAL A 702 13.37 12.85 -20.66
N ARG A 703 13.69 13.71 -21.62
CA ARG A 703 15.01 13.75 -22.25
C ARG A 703 15.48 15.18 -22.50
N PRO A 704 16.76 15.50 -22.27
CA PRO A 704 17.40 16.64 -22.90
C PRO A 704 17.19 16.53 -24.41
N VAL A 705 16.75 17.61 -25.02
CA VAL A 705 16.90 17.78 -26.46
C VAL A 705 18.36 18.15 -26.66
N GLU A 706 19.12 17.32 -27.36
CA GLU A 706 20.56 17.54 -27.53
C GLU A 706 20.81 18.75 -28.44
N THR A 707 20.79 19.95 -27.84
CA THR A 707 21.15 21.20 -28.50
C THR A 707 22.59 21.59 -28.16
N THR A 708 23.53 20.63 -28.10
CA THR A 708 24.94 21.02 -28.01
C THR A 708 25.23 21.79 -29.29
N ASP A 709 25.42 23.10 -29.19
CA ASP A 709 25.87 23.98 -30.27
C ASP A 709 27.25 24.44 -29.82
N ARG A 710 28.26 23.65 -30.18
CA ARG A 710 29.61 23.74 -29.59
C ARG A 710 30.32 25.04 -29.97
N ASP A 711 29.97 25.67 -31.09
CA ASP A 711 30.57 26.93 -31.55
C ASP A 711 29.65 28.15 -31.43
N GLY A 712 28.37 27.95 -31.09
CA GLY A 712 27.44 28.98 -30.66
C GLY A 712 26.84 29.77 -31.81
N ASP A 713 26.65 29.14 -32.97
CA ASP A 713 26.21 29.79 -34.20
C ASP A 713 24.70 29.71 -34.46
N GLY A 714 23.97 29.01 -33.59
CA GLY A 714 22.53 28.83 -33.64
C GLY A 714 22.07 27.51 -34.27
N LEU A 715 22.98 26.61 -34.62
CA LEU A 715 22.67 25.27 -35.14
C LEU A 715 23.17 24.16 -34.20
N PRO A 716 22.35 23.15 -33.84
CA PRO A 716 22.82 22.04 -33.00
C PRO A 716 23.85 21.14 -33.71
N ASP A 717 24.85 20.66 -32.98
CA ASP A 717 25.91 19.72 -33.40
C ASP A 717 25.36 18.52 -34.19
N GLU A 718 24.23 17.96 -33.79
CA GLU A 718 23.61 16.81 -34.48
C GLU A 718 23.08 17.18 -35.86
N VAL A 719 22.56 18.41 -36.02
CA VAL A 719 22.07 18.95 -37.28
C VAL A 719 23.25 19.33 -38.16
N GLU A 720 24.29 19.95 -37.61
CA GLU A 720 25.54 20.25 -38.31
C GLU A 720 26.15 18.98 -38.92
N LEU A 721 26.24 17.89 -38.13
CA LEU A 721 26.71 16.60 -38.63
C LEU A 721 25.82 16.02 -39.75
N ALA A 722 24.49 16.22 -39.67
CA ALA A 722 23.56 15.74 -40.68
C ALA A 722 23.67 16.52 -42.01
N LEU A 723 23.96 17.82 -41.92
CA LEU A 723 24.22 18.70 -43.07
C LEU A 723 25.66 18.57 -43.62
N GLY A 724 26.56 17.91 -42.88
CA GLY A 724 27.96 17.71 -43.26
C GLY A 724 28.87 18.89 -42.91
N LEU A 725 28.44 19.70 -41.95
CA LEU A 725 29.13 20.84 -41.36
C LEU A 725 30.04 20.38 -40.21
N ASP A 726 30.93 21.23 -39.74
CA ASP A 726 31.90 20.96 -38.66
C ASP A 726 31.39 21.56 -37.34
N PRO A 727 30.95 20.73 -36.36
CA PRO A 727 30.37 21.18 -35.09
C PRO A 727 31.35 21.86 -34.12
N GLY A 728 32.36 22.55 -34.61
CA GLY A 728 33.30 23.32 -33.81
C GLY A 728 33.78 24.57 -34.55
N GLN A 729 33.12 24.92 -35.65
CA GLN A 729 33.35 26.09 -36.47
C GLN A 729 32.01 26.71 -36.87
N SER A 730 31.73 27.91 -36.33
CA SER A 730 30.50 28.66 -36.62
C SER A 730 30.34 29.15 -38.08
N ASP A 731 31.20 28.70 -38.99
CA ASP A 731 31.25 29.01 -40.43
C ASP A 731 32.16 27.93 -41.04
N SER A 732 31.57 26.79 -41.40
CA SER A 732 32.29 25.57 -41.81
C SER A 732 33.03 25.73 -43.14
N ASP A 733 32.54 26.57 -44.04
CA ASP A 733 33.08 26.75 -45.39
C ASP A 733 33.92 28.03 -45.57
N GLY A 734 33.85 28.94 -44.59
CA GLY A 734 34.65 30.15 -44.47
C GLY A 734 34.21 31.29 -45.38
N ASP A 735 32.94 31.32 -45.81
CA ASP A 735 32.41 32.34 -46.72
C ASP A 735 31.95 33.63 -46.00
N GLY A 736 31.85 33.58 -44.68
CA GLY A 736 31.47 34.70 -43.80
C GLY A 736 29.99 34.75 -43.41
N ILE A 737 29.20 33.73 -43.75
CA ILE A 737 27.86 33.44 -43.22
C ILE A 737 28.01 32.28 -42.22
N SER A 738 27.30 32.30 -41.08
CA SER A 738 27.37 31.17 -40.15
C SER A 738 26.50 30.02 -40.60
N ASP A 739 26.84 28.80 -40.20
CA ASP A 739 26.12 27.57 -40.57
C ASP A 739 24.63 27.63 -40.16
N GLY A 740 24.31 28.28 -39.03
CA GLY A 740 22.93 28.58 -38.62
C GLY A 740 22.20 29.66 -39.48
N GLU A 741 22.93 30.59 -40.11
CA GLU A 741 22.36 31.60 -41.03
C GLU A 741 22.39 31.18 -42.51
N GLU A 742 23.07 30.07 -42.84
CA GLU A 742 23.06 29.49 -44.18
C GLU A 742 21.69 28.91 -44.56
N ASP A 743 21.44 28.83 -45.87
CA ASP A 743 20.30 28.17 -46.50
C ASP A 743 20.85 26.99 -47.31
N SER A 744 21.11 25.87 -46.64
CA SER A 744 21.87 24.74 -47.22
C SER A 744 21.13 24.03 -48.35
N ASP A 745 19.79 24.06 -48.36
CA ASP A 745 18.96 23.39 -49.37
C ASP A 745 18.40 24.35 -50.45
N GLY A 746 18.52 25.66 -50.24
CA GLY A 746 18.18 26.72 -51.19
C GLY A 746 16.68 27.03 -51.27
N ASP A 747 15.91 26.73 -50.24
CA ASP A 747 14.47 26.96 -50.21
C ASP A 747 14.07 28.40 -49.77
N GLY A 748 15.04 29.16 -49.26
CA GLY A 748 14.90 30.53 -48.80
C GLY A 748 14.70 30.70 -47.29
N GLN A 749 14.82 29.64 -46.50
CA GLN A 749 14.88 29.64 -45.03
C GLN A 749 16.31 29.36 -44.59
N SER A 750 16.74 29.90 -43.44
CA SER A 750 18.05 29.56 -42.88
C SER A 750 17.95 28.30 -42.02
N ASN A 751 19.03 27.52 -41.96
CA ASN A 751 19.12 26.28 -41.20
C ASN A 751 18.65 26.45 -39.75
N GLY A 752 19.11 27.52 -39.07
CA GLY A 752 18.71 27.83 -37.70
C GLY A 752 17.23 28.21 -37.57
N ALA A 753 16.64 28.91 -38.55
CA ALA A 753 15.21 29.23 -38.53
C ALA A 753 14.36 27.98 -38.70
N GLU A 754 14.79 27.06 -39.56
CA GLU A 754 14.12 25.79 -39.78
C GLU A 754 14.11 24.92 -38.53
N VAL A 755 15.25 24.79 -37.85
CA VAL A 755 15.36 23.98 -36.64
C VAL A 755 14.67 24.66 -35.44
N LEU A 756 14.91 25.94 -35.20
CA LEU A 756 14.49 26.60 -33.95
C LEU A 756 13.10 27.23 -34.01
N ILE A 757 12.67 27.71 -35.19
CA ILE A 757 11.45 28.52 -35.33
C ILE A 757 10.29 27.72 -35.92
N VAL A 758 10.50 26.97 -37.01
CA VAL A 758 9.41 26.31 -37.76
C VAL A 758 9.42 24.78 -37.69
N GLY A 759 10.48 24.16 -37.18
CA GLY A 759 10.60 22.71 -36.96
C GLY A 759 10.68 21.90 -38.26
N THR A 760 11.36 22.42 -39.29
CA THR A 760 11.55 21.75 -40.57
C THR A 760 12.97 21.19 -40.75
N ASP A 761 13.16 20.34 -41.77
CA ASP A 761 14.45 19.69 -42.06
C ASP A 761 15.29 20.56 -43.01
N PRO A 762 16.40 21.15 -42.54
CA PRO A 762 17.24 22.06 -43.33
C PRO A 762 18.00 21.39 -44.48
N GLY A 763 17.91 20.06 -44.61
CA GLY A 763 18.47 19.31 -45.74
C GLY A 763 17.45 18.99 -46.85
N ASP A 764 16.16 19.33 -46.70
CA ASP A 764 15.10 19.01 -47.66
C ASP A 764 14.32 20.26 -48.08
N ALA A 765 14.62 20.77 -49.28
CA ALA A 765 13.97 21.97 -49.84
C ALA A 765 12.44 21.86 -50.08
N ASN A 766 11.84 20.70 -49.79
CA ASN A 766 10.39 20.50 -49.78
C ASN A 766 9.77 20.64 -48.38
N ALA A 767 10.56 20.48 -47.32
CA ALA A 767 10.18 20.59 -45.92
C ALA A 767 10.19 22.06 -45.51
N ARG A 768 9.26 22.86 -46.04
CA ARG A 768 9.23 24.31 -45.75
C ARG A 768 8.00 24.73 -44.98
N PHE A 769 8.09 25.87 -44.27
CA PHE A 769 6.91 26.48 -43.69
C PHE A 769 5.94 26.96 -44.78
N VAL A 770 4.80 26.28 -44.93
CA VAL A 770 3.78 26.62 -45.94
C VAL A 770 2.54 27.20 -45.28
N ALA A 771 2.27 28.47 -45.57
CA ALA A 771 0.97 29.08 -45.33
C ALA A 771 0.10 29.00 -46.60
N VAL A 772 -1.03 28.31 -46.51
CA VAL A 772 -2.00 28.16 -47.60
C VAL A 772 -3.12 29.15 -47.42
N LEU A 773 -3.19 30.11 -48.34
CA LEU A 773 -4.33 31.01 -48.46
C LEU A 773 -5.32 30.47 -49.49
N ARG A 774 -6.54 30.12 -49.07
CA ARG A 774 -7.61 29.62 -49.96
C ARG A 774 -8.92 30.39 -49.78
N ARG A 775 -9.79 30.38 -50.80
CA ARG A 775 -11.14 30.95 -50.68
C ARG A 775 -12.00 30.07 -49.78
N ASN A 776 -12.79 30.66 -48.90
CA ASN A 776 -13.77 29.94 -48.10
C ASN A 776 -14.97 29.55 -48.99
N PRO A 777 -15.24 28.26 -49.23
CA PRO A 777 -16.30 27.84 -50.14
C PRO A 777 -17.70 28.06 -49.55
N GLN A 778 -17.84 28.24 -48.25
CA GLN A 778 -19.10 28.50 -47.55
C GLN A 778 -19.40 30.00 -47.43
N GLN A 779 -18.42 30.89 -47.61
CA GLN A 779 -18.57 32.34 -47.44
C GLN A 779 -17.78 33.13 -48.50
N ALA A 780 -18.48 33.66 -49.52
CA ALA A 780 -17.86 34.27 -50.70
C ALA A 780 -16.96 35.51 -50.46
N ASN A 781 -17.09 36.15 -49.29
CA ASN A 781 -16.29 37.33 -48.90
C ASN A 781 -15.21 37.01 -47.86
N GLN A 782 -14.92 35.73 -47.62
CA GLN A 782 -13.88 35.29 -46.70
C GLN A 782 -12.91 34.31 -47.36
N GLY A 783 -11.64 34.40 -46.93
CA GLY A 783 -10.60 33.44 -47.16
C GLY A 783 -10.31 32.67 -45.89
N GLU A 784 -9.65 31.53 -46.05
CA GLU A 784 -9.08 30.76 -44.97
C GLU A 784 -7.57 30.75 -45.18
N LEU A 785 -6.83 31.24 -44.18
CA LEU A 785 -5.39 31.08 -44.07
C LEU A 785 -5.13 29.87 -43.17
N VAL A 786 -4.41 28.88 -43.70
CA VAL A 786 -4.08 27.63 -43.02
C VAL A 786 -2.57 27.48 -42.95
N PHE A 787 -2.03 27.21 -41.77
CA PHE A 787 -0.60 26.99 -41.57
C PHE A 787 -0.35 26.12 -40.32
N PRO A 788 0.73 25.33 -40.28
CA PRO A 788 1.08 24.54 -39.11
C PRO A 788 1.51 25.45 -37.94
N THR A 789 1.27 25.01 -36.70
CA THR A 789 1.78 25.70 -35.51
C THR A 789 2.54 24.77 -34.59
N LEU A 790 3.56 25.29 -33.91
CA LEU A 790 4.35 24.57 -32.91
C LEU A 790 4.12 25.17 -31.53
N ALA A 791 4.02 24.32 -30.50
CA ALA A 791 3.91 24.77 -29.12
C ALA A 791 5.12 25.63 -28.69
N GLY A 792 4.89 26.61 -27.82
CA GLY A 792 5.91 27.56 -27.33
C GLY A 792 6.28 28.68 -28.31
N ARG A 793 5.53 28.84 -29.41
CA ARG A 793 5.69 29.94 -30.38
C ARG A 793 4.42 30.77 -30.43
N THR A 794 4.56 32.08 -30.64
CA THR A 794 3.43 32.97 -30.93
C THR A 794 3.45 33.35 -32.41
N TYR A 795 2.33 33.17 -33.10
CA TYR A 795 2.16 33.52 -34.51
C TYR A 795 1.38 34.83 -34.64
N GLU A 796 2.06 35.89 -35.08
CA GLU A 796 1.50 37.21 -35.33
C GLU A 796 1.10 37.35 -36.80
N LEU A 797 -0.19 37.54 -37.06
CA LEU A 797 -0.74 37.78 -38.39
C LEU A 797 -0.64 39.27 -38.75
N LEU A 798 0.09 39.55 -39.82
CA LEU A 798 0.27 40.87 -40.39
C LEU A 798 -0.57 41.00 -41.68
N ALA A 799 -1.27 42.11 -41.88
CA ALA A 799 -2.01 42.37 -43.11
C ALA A 799 -1.92 43.83 -43.56
N GLY A 800 -2.01 44.06 -44.86
CA GLY A 800 -1.97 45.40 -45.45
C GLY A 800 -2.41 45.43 -46.91
N ASP A 801 -2.65 46.63 -47.42
CA ASP A 801 -3.00 46.85 -48.84
C ASP A 801 -1.75 46.87 -49.74
N GLU A 802 -0.56 47.05 -49.15
CA GLU A 802 0.74 47.05 -49.82
C GLU A 802 1.71 46.10 -49.09
N PRO A 803 2.58 45.36 -49.80
CA PRO A 803 3.41 44.31 -49.20
C PRO A 803 4.51 44.83 -48.26
N TRP A 804 4.86 46.11 -48.34
CA TRP A 804 5.84 46.77 -47.46
C TRP A 804 5.20 47.56 -46.31
N ALA A 805 3.87 47.54 -46.18
CA ALA A 805 3.12 48.27 -45.17
C ALA A 805 2.09 47.36 -44.49
N LEU A 806 2.59 46.32 -43.82
CA LEU A 806 1.76 45.35 -43.10
C LEU A 806 1.69 45.73 -41.62
N GLU A 807 0.48 45.68 -41.05
CA GLU A 807 0.22 45.94 -39.63
C GLU A 807 -0.28 44.68 -38.93
N SER A 808 0.02 44.57 -37.63
CA SER A 808 -0.44 43.47 -36.78
C SER A 808 -1.96 43.49 -36.68
N THR A 809 -2.58 42.34 -36.93
CA THR A 809 -4.05 42.19 -36.90
C THR A 809 -4.52 41.28 -35.78
N SER A 810 -3.77 40.20 -35.52
CA SER A 810 -4.06 39.23 -34.47
C SER A 810 -2.80 38.42 -34.15
N SER A 811 -2.73 37.90 -32.94
CA SER A 811 -1.75 36.88 -32.54
C SER A 811 -2.48 35.62 -32.06
N LEU A 812 -1.83 34.48 -32.20
CA LEU A 812 -2.29 33.20 -31.65
C LEU A 812 -1.11 32.42 -31.06
N PRO A 813 -1.33 31.68 -29.96
CA PRO A 813 -0.34 30.73 -29.47
C PRO A 813 -0.30 29.52 -30.41
N GLY A 814 0.89 28.93 -30.56
CA GLY A 814 1.06 27.69 -31.27
C GLY A 814 0.63 26.51 -30.41
N THR A 815 -0.05 25.54 -31.04
CA THR A 815 -0.74 24.45 -30.34
C THR A 815 -0.27 23.06 -30.77
N GLY A 816 0.68 22.98 -31.71
CA GLY A 816 1.06 21.71 -32.37
C GLY A 816 0.12 21.33 -33.53
N GLU A 817 -1.03 21.98 -33.65
CA GLU A 817 -2.05 21.72 -34.68
C GLU A 817 -2.05 22.77 -35.80
N GLU A 818 -2.74 22.49 -36.91
CA GLU A 818 -2.96 23.47 -37.98
C GLU A 818 -3.83 24.64 -37.52
N ALA A 819 -3.29 25.86 -37.55
CA ALA A 819 -4.08 27.07 -37.36
C ALA A 819 -4.93 27.36 -38.60
N ARG A 820 -6.20 27.73 -38.38
CA ARG A 820 -7.18 28.06 -39.42
C ARG A 820 -7.83 29.40 -39.12
N LEU A 821 -7.44 30.43 -39.86
CA LEU A 821 -7.91 31.79 -39.66
C LEU A 821 -8.82 32.24 -40.79
N ASN A 822 -10.02 32.71 -40.45
CA ASN A 822 -10.90 33.37 -41.41
C ASN A 822 -10.44 34.81 -41.60
N ILE A 823 -10.13 35.17 -42.85
CA ILE A 823 -9.66 36.51 -43.21
C ILE A 823 -10.59 37.15 -44.26
N PRO A 824 -10.70 38.49 -44.30
CA PRO A 824 -11.48 39.16 -45.34
C PRO A 824 -10.95 38.85 -46.74
N TRP A 825 -11.84 38.48 -47.67
CA TRP A 825 -11.52 38.26 -49.08
C TRP A 825 -12.29 39.26 -49.94
N ASP A 826 -11.64 40.36 -50.31
CA ASP A 826 -12.22 41.42 -51.13
C ASP A 826 -11.57 41.52 -52.52
N GLU A 827 -12.16 42.34 -53.40
CA GLU A 827 -11.68 42.54 -54.77
C GLU A 827 -10.42 43.41 -54.87
N LYS A 828 -9.98 44.06 -53.79
CA LYS A 828 -8.84 44.98 -53.82
C LYS A 828 -7.50 44.25 -53.75
N GLY A 829 -7.48 43.01 -53.28
CA GLY A 829 -6.25 42.24 -53.06
C GLY A 829 -5.52 42.78 -51.85
N ARG A 830 -5.25 41.90 -50.86
CA ARG A 830 -4.51 42.25 -49.65
C ARG A 830 -3.32 41.32 -49.51
N PHE A 831 -2.28 41.82 -48.87
CA PHE A 831 -1.08 41.07 -48.53
C PHE A 831 -1.17 40.60 -47.09
N PHE A 832 -0.69 39.38 -46.85
CA PHE A 832 -0.65 38.75 -45.55
C PHE A 832 0.76 38.23 -45.30
N ALA A 833 1.23 38.34 -44.07
CA ALA A 833 2.45 37.70 -43.60
C ALA A 833 2.21 37.12 -42.21
N ILE A 834 2.96 36.08 -41.87
CA ILE A 834 2.96 35.50 -40.53
C ILE A 834 4.35 35.75 -39.96
N ARG A 835 4.41 36.45 -38.82
CA ARG A 835 5.64 36.59 -38.05
C ARG A 835 5.58 35.62 -36.89
N VAL A 836 6.56 34.75 -36.79
CA VAL A 836 6.67 33.76 -35.71
C VAL A 836 7.62 34.31 -34.66
N HIS A 837 7.20 34.30 -33.41
CA HIS A 837 8.01 34.70 -32.26
C HIS A 837 8.22 33.49 -31.36
N LEU A 838 9.44 33.31 -30.86
CA LEU A 838 9.68 32.50 -29.67
C LEU A 838 9.15 33.28 -28.47
N GLU A 839 8.44 32.63 -27.55
CA GLU A 839 7.91 33.30 -26.37
C GLU A 839 9.06 33.84 -25.48
N GLU A 840 8.86 35.03 -24.87
CA GLU A 840 9.89 35.69 -24.06
C GLU A 840 10.36 34.77 -22.93
N GLY A 841 11.64 34.37 -23.00
CA GLY A 841 12.25 33.34 -22.15
C GLY A 841 12.97 32.23 -22.93
N MET A 842 12.77 32.14 -24.25
CA MET A 842 13.38 31.13 -25.14
C MET A 842 14.40 31.71 -26.15
N SER A 843 14.89 32.94 -25.97
CA SER A 843 15.91 33.54 -26.85
C SER A 843 17.32 33.20 -26.34
N PRO A 844 18.18 32.52 -27.13
CA PRO A 844 19.60 32.51 -26.88
C PRO A 844 20.14 33.90 -27.28
N SER A 845 20.17 34.81 -26.31
CA SER A 845 20.79 36.13 -26.39
C SER A 845 20.56 36.94 -27.68
N GLY A 846 19.49 37.74 -27.69
CA GLY A 846 19.38 39.03 -28.38
C GLY A 846 20.04 39.20 -29.75
N ASN A 847 19.25 38.98 -30.80
CA ASN A 847 19.18 39.83 -31.99
C ASN A 847 17.77 39.84 -32.55
#